data_AF-F2T614-F1
#
_entry.id   AF-F2T614-F1
#
_cell.length_a   1.000
_cell.length_b   1.000
_cell.length_c   1.000
_cell.angle_alpha   90.00
_cell.angle_beta   90.00
_cell.angle_gamma   90.00
#
_symmetry.space_group_name_H-M   'P 1'
#
loop_
_entity.id
_entity.type
_entity.pdbx_description
1 polymer ?
#
loop_
_entity_poly.entity_id
_entity_poly.type
_entity_poly.pdbx_seq_one_letter_code
_entity_poly.pdbx_strand_id
1 'polypeptide(L)'
;MPGGYICHAWAIDMKKQKLYCCLRSIVGCRRPRLSPEQLHVKVHISQVYIHIQTRQRKASHPVSRGRECSLGAVAYRGGSTSIGPCHINTASPLEGALDSRRSFSWYCVSSGRRDQLLRQCVGSKHQPSQTTNCSRKHGTRSFTLAAMNHRRSSSSSSTYGASASAAVPGASPCRAFIALGSNQGDRIAAIEQACREMEARGIRIIRTSGLFETAPMYVTDQESFFNGVCEIETTLGPTALLNTLQSIETGMGRRKIIDKGPRNIDLDILLYNNLKFSDPRLDIPHKLMLEREFVLRPLCQLIPKECPPLSDKKLSYQSYLESLPPSNPPPVAITPLSPHLPPLKPSDPTRTTHLMAVLNVTPDSFSDGGQNSPANLAALAETIRTFIRNGATIIDVGGESTRPDSVPVAEQEELSRVIPAIRLIRSLPEANKIAISIDTYRAAVAEAAVNAGADIINDVSAGAMDPNMPATMAKLQKTVMLMHMRGTPQTMTKLTDYSAYVPSSGTGSASGSGLINGVANELMERIRAVESAGVRRWRIILDPGIGFAKNQAQNLEFLGNMHCLKEGYEGLRYFPWLVGTSRKGFIGRITGVTKPNERVWGTAAAVTAAVAGGADVVRVHDVEEMRQVVKMADAIYRRGD
;
A
#
# COMPACT_ATOMS: atom_id res chain seq x y z
N MET A 1 -29.64 7.29 37.01
CA MET A 1 -30.32 7.43 35.69
C MET A 1 -29.40 6.85 34.63
N PRO A 2 -29.91 6.22 33.55
CA PRO A 2 -29.06 5.71 32.47
C PRO A 2 -28.44 6.88 31.69
N GLY A 3 -27.21 6.70 31.22
CA GLY A 3 -26.41 7.78 30.62
C GLY A 3 -26.98 8.31 29.30
N GLY A 4 -27.27 9.61 29.27
CA GLY A 4 -27.51 10.37 28.03
C GLY A 4 -26.23 11.06 27.57
N TYR A 5 -25.97 11.05 26.26
CA TYR A 5 -24.89 11.84 25.66
C TYR A 5 -25.34 13.28 25.46
N ILE A 6 -24.53 14.25 25.93
CA ILE A 6 -24.77 15.68 25.70
C ILE A 6 -23.95 16.11 24.48
N CYS A 7 -24.62 16.45 23.38
CA CYS A 7 -24.00 17.13 22.24
C CYS A 7 -24.30 18.63 22.32
N HIS A 8 -23.26 19.46 22.45
CA HIS A 8 -23.38 20.89 22.19
C HIS A 8 -23.40 21.14 20.68
N ALA A 9 -24.58 21.44 20.15
CA ALA A 9 -24.76 21.94 18.79
C ALA A 9 -25.41 23.33 18.86
N TRP A 10 -24.80 24.33 18.22
CA TRP A 10 -25.41 25.64 18.05
C TRP A 10 -26.58 25.53 17.06
N ALA A 11 -27.81 25.47 17.58
CA ALA A 11 -29.01 25.34 16.79
C ALA A 11 -29.70 26.70 16.59
N ILE A 12 -29.45 27.35 15.45
CA ILE A 12 -30.36 28.36 14.91
C ILE A 12 -31.31 27.65 13.94
N ASP A 13 -32.56 27.53 14.37
CA ASP A 13 -33.75 27.10 13.62
C ASP A 13 -33.60 25.96 12.58
N MET A 14 -33.51 24.71 13.06
CA MET A 14 -33.71 23.51 12.24
C MET A 14 -34.98 22.76 12.62
N LYS A 15 -35.97 22.74 11.71
CA LYS A 15 -37.20 21.94 11.82
C LYS A 15 -36.89 20.46 12.15
N LYS A 16 -37.67 19.90 13.08
CA LYS A 16 -37.49 18.58 13.73
C LYS A 16 -37.14 17.42 12.77
N GLN A 17 -37.68 17.42 11.55
CA GLN A 17 -37.36 16.46 10.47
C GLN A 17 -35.86 16.44 10.11
N LYS A 18 -35.21 17.61 9.95
CA LYS A 18 -33.81 17.69 9.50
C LYS A 18 -32.83 17.22 10.58
N LEU A 19 -33.14 17.48 11.85
CA LEU A 19 -32.39 16.97 13.00
C LEU A 19 -32.39 15.43 13.01
N TYR A 20 -33.54 14.83 12.66
CA TYR A 20 -33.70 13.37 12.57
C TYR A 20 -32.82 12.75 11.47
N CYS A 21 -32.73 13.38 10.29
CA CYS A 21 -31.82 12.95 9.22
C CYS A 21 -30.34 13.06 9.63
N CYS A 22 -29.95 14.16 10.29
CA CYS A 22 -28.57 14.40 10.72
C CYS A 22 -28.10 13.34 11.76
N LEU A 23 -28.96 13.03 12.74
CA LEU A 23 -28.68 11.98 13.73
C LEU A 23 -28.58 10.58 13.13
N ARG A 24 -29.31 10.30 12.03
CA ARG A 24 -29.20 9.02 11.32
C ARG A 24 -27.81 8.81 10.69
N SER A 25 -27.19 9.87 10.16
CA SER A 25 -25.80 9.82 9.67
C SER A 25 -24.78 9.61 10.80
N ILE A 26 -24.96 10.27 11.96
CA ILE A 26 -24.02 10.18 13.08
C ILE A 26 -24.07 8.78 13.74
N VAL A 27 -25.26 8.23 13.96
CA VAL A 27 -25.43 6.94 14.66
C VAL A 27 -25.21 5.74 13.72
N GLY A 28 -25.35 5.93 12.40
CA GLY A 28 -25.15 4.90 11.39
C GLY A 28 -23.77 4.24 11.38
N CYS A 29 -22.75 4.90 11.95
CA CYS A 29 -21.37 4.40 11.90
C CYS A 29 -20.99 3.35 12.96
N ARG A 30 -21.82 2.99 13.97
CA ARG A 30 -21.36 2.12 15.07
C ARG A 30 -22.26 0.98 15.60
N ARG A 31 -23.54 0.84 15.24
CA ARG A 31 -24.37 -0.35 15.63
C ARG A 31 -25.45 -0.71 14.59
N PRO A 32 -25.84 -2.00 14.47
CA PRO A 32 -26.83 -2.43 13.49
C PRO A 32 -28.27 -2.02 13.88
N ARG A 33 -28.96 -1.35 12.94
CA ARG A 33 -30.42 -1.15 12.85
C ARG A 33 -31.16 -0.79 14.16
N LEU A 34 -31.14 0.50 14.52
CA LEU A 34 -32.17 1.10 15.39
C LEU A 34 -33.43 1.40 14.57
N SER A 35 -34.63 1.11 15.10
CA SER A 35 -35.90 1.54 14.49
C SER A 35 -36.29 2.96 14.95
N PRO A 36 -37.11 3.71 14.19
CA PRO A 36 -37.52 5.08 14.55
C PRO A 36 -38.21 5.19 15.92
N GLU A 37 -38.87 4.11 16.36
CA GLU A 37 -39.61 4.02 17.62
C GLU A 37 -38.70 3.96 18.86
N GLN A 38 -37.41 3.65 18.70
CA GLN A 38 -36.47 3.47 19.82
C GLN A 38 -35.74 4.75 20.23
N LEU A 39 -36.03 5.87 19.57
CA LEU A 39 -35.23 7.09 19.57
C LEU A 39 -36.07 8.31 19.97
N HIS A 40 -36.08 8.64 21.27
CA HIS A 40 -36.82 9.79 21.80
C HIS A 40 -35.91 11.03 21.83
N VAL A 41 -36.27 12.06 21.07
CA VAL A 41 -35.55 13.34 21.01
C VAL A 41 -36.40 14.43 21.68
N LYS A 42 -35.85 15.06 22.73
CA LYS A 42 -36.45 16.19 23.43
C LYS A 42 -35.57 17.42 23.24
N VAL A 43 -36.12 18.49 22.67
CA VAL A 43 -35.42 19.77 22.49
C VAL A 43 -35.87 20.70 23.61
N HIS A 44 -34.92 21.33 24.30
CA HIS A 44 -35.21 22.32 25.34
C HIS A 44 -34.27 23.52 25.17
N ILE A 45 -34.86 24.67 24.80
CA ILE A 45 -34.12 25.90 24.44
C ILE A 45 -33.07 25.57 23.36
N SER A 46 -31.78 25.66 23.67
CA SER A 46 -30.65 25.47 22.76
C SER A 46 -29.94 24.13 22.91
N GLN A 47 -30.54 23.16 23.61
CA GLN A 47 -29.98 21.81 23.83
C GLN A 47 -30.90 20.71 23.31
N VAL A 48 -30.29 19.68 22.72
CA VAL A 48 -30.95 18.48 22.19
C VAL A 48 -30.61 17.29 23.07
N TYR A 49 -31.63 16.70 23.69
CA TYR A 49 -31.52 15.51 24.52
C TYR A 49 -31.99 14.29 23.73
N ILE A 50 -31.17 13.24 23.69
CA ILE A 50 -31.44 12.02 22.94
C ILE A 50 -31.46 10.83 23.90
N HIS A 51 -32.61 10.16 23.98
CA HIS A 51 -32.81 8.98 24.82
C HIS A 51 -33.04 7.76 23.93
N ILE A 52 -32.18 6.74 24.07
CA ILE A 52 -32.27 5.49 23.31
C ILE A 52 -32.79 4.41 24.25
N GLN A 53 -33.95 3.81 23.94
CA GLN A 53 -34.45 2.66 24.70
C GLN A 53 -33.84 1.36 24.20
N THR A 54 -33.11 0.66 25.06
CA THR A 54 -32.67 -0.72 24.82
C THR A 54 -33.61 -1.70 25.53
N ARG A 55 -34.16 -2.68 24.80
CA ARG A 55 -34.91 -3.79 25.43
C ARG A 55 -33.93 -4.68 26.20
N GLN A 56 -34.08 -4.79 27.51
CA GLN A 56 -33.41 -5.84 28.28
C GLN A 56 -33.92 -7.22 27.82
N ARG A 57 -33.00 -8.12 27.45
CA ARG A 57 -33.29 -9.56 27.46
C ARG A 57 -33.30 -10.03 28.91
N LYS A 58 -34.39 -10.64 29.37
CA LYS A 58 -34.38 -11.42 30.62
C LYS A 58 -33.45 -12.61 30.43
N ALA A 59 -32.35 -12.65 31.19
CA ALA A 59 -31.60 -13.87 31.44
C ALA A 59 -31.93 -14.30 32.88
N SER A 60 -32.39 -15.53 33.06
CA SER A 60 -32.74 -16.12 34.34
C SER A 60 -31.66 -17.10 34.81
N HIS A 61 -31.49 -17.17 36.14
CA HIS A 61 -30.65 -18.09 36.92
C HIS A 61 -29.21 -17.64 37.25
N PRO A 62 -28.70 -18.02 38.45
CA PRO A 62 -28.36 -16.99 39.44
C PRO A 62 -26.87 -16.87 39.79
N VAL A 63 -26.51 -15.73 40.37
CA VAL A 63 -25.24 -15.54 41.11
C VAL A 63 -25.54 -15.46 42.61
N SER A 64 -24.78 -16.20 43.40
CA SER A 64 -24.89 -16.26 44.86
C SER A 64 -24.22 -15.07 45.56
N ARG A 65 -24.92 -14.48 46.55
CA ARG A 65 -24.43 -13.77 47.76
C ARG A 65 -23.01 -13.16 47.67
N GLY A 66 -22.85 -11.83 47.63
CA GLY A 66 -23.05 -10.90 48.77
C GLY A 66 -21.69 -10.21 49.05
N ARG A 67 -21.56 -9.05 49.73
CA ARG A 67 -22.48 -8.17 50.48
C ARG A 67 -22.16 -6.69 50.15
N GLU A 68 -23.03 -5.80 50.60
CA GLU A 68 -22.94 -4.33 50.43
C GLU A 68 -21.84 -3.67 51.30
N CYS A 69 -21.38 -2.48 50.88
CA CYS A 69 -21.33 -1.23 51.67
C CYS A 69 -20.67 -0.12 50.82
N SER A 70 -21.45 0.75 50.16
CA SER A 70 -21.92 2.05 50.69
C SER A 70 -20.84 3.15 50.69
N LEU A 71 -20.75 3.88 49.57
CA LEU A 71 -20.00 5.14 49.45
C LEU A 71 -20.77 6.28 50.16
N GLY A 72 -20.17 6.86 51.19
CA GLY A 72 -20.56 8.16 51.75
C GLY A 72 -19.75 9.29 51.11
N ALA A 73 -20.41 10.35 50.66
CA ALA A 73 -19.77 11.50 50.02
C ALA A 73 -19.50 12.63 51.03
N VAL A 74 -18.31 13.25 50.97
CA VAL A 74 -18.03 14.60 51.50
C VAL A 74 -17.07 15.31 50.54
N ALA A 75 -17.15 16.64 50.47
CA ALA A 75 -16.45 17.48 49.50
C ALA A 75 -15.50 18.52 50.14
N TYR A 76 -14.71 19.16 49.26
CA TYR A 76 -14.17 20.53 49.34
C TYR A 76 -12.92 20.89 50.18
N ARG A 77 -12.06 21.70 49.53
CA ARG A 77 -10.98 22.61 50.03
C ARG A 77 -9.78 21.91 50.69
N GLY A 78 -8.51 22.29 50.49
CA GLY A 78 -7.89 23.53 50.05
C GLY A 78 -6.62 23.77 50.88
N GLY A 79 -5.59 24.42 50.34
CA GLY A 79 -4.29 24.68 50.99
C GLY A 79 -3.23 23.63 50.60
N SER A 80 -2.13 23.95 49.91
CA SER A 80 -1.01 24.86 50.25
C SER A 80 -0.08 24.32 51.35
N THR A 81 1.06 23.73 50.96
CA THR A 81 2.41 24.28 51.19
C THR A 81 3.50 23.43 50.53
N SER A 82 4.64 24.06 50.27
CA SER A 82 5.90 23.47 49.80
C SER A 82 6.67 22.78 50.93
N ILE A 83 7.53 21.81 50.59
CA ILE A 83 8.91 21.64 51.07
C ILE A 83 9.65 20.64 50.17
N GLY A 84 10.97 20.79 50.07
CA GLY A 84 11.85 20.15 49.08
C GLY A 84 12.38 18.73 49.42
N PRO A 85 13.50 18.33 48.78
CA PRO A 85 13.78 16.93 48.46
C PRO A 85 14.62 16.19 49.51
N CYS A 86 14.65 14.86 49.39
CA CYS A 86 15.67 14.00 50.02
C CYS A 86 16.33 13.10 48.97
N HIS A 87 17.64 13.25 48.81
CA HIS A 87 18.51 12.20 48.27
C HIS A 87 18.58 11.03 49.27
N ILE A 88 18.90 9.83 48.77
CA ILE A 88 19.94 8.95 49.35
C ILE A 88 20.46 8.01 48.26
N ASN A 89 21.77 7.72 48.34
CA ASN A 89 22.55 6.90 47.41
C ASN A 89 22.57 5.41 47.84
N THR A 90 23.38 4.62 47.12
CA THR A 90 23.93 3.28 47.46
C THR A 90 23.01 2.08 47.18
N ALA A 91 23.51 0.91 46.78
CA ALA A 91 24.76 0.55 46.06
C ALA A 91 24.62 -0.90 45.52
N SER A 92 25.33 -1.23 44.43
CA SER A 92 25.56 -2.64 44.03
C SER A 92 26.62 -3.28 44.93
N PRO A 93 26.72 -4.63 45.00
CA PRO A 93 27.64 -5.33 44.07
C PRO A 93 27.21 -6.74 43.61
N LEU A 94 27.84 -7.22 42.50
CA LEU A 94 28.45 -8.54 42.19
C LEU A 94 27.83 -9.85 42.80
N GLU A 95 27.82 -11.05 42.21
CA GLU A 95 28.21 -11.68 40.92
C GLU A 95 27.55 -13.11 40.88
N GLY A 96 27.67 -14.01 39.90
CA GLY A 96 28.35 -14.03 38.59
C GLY A 96 28.78 -15.47 38.21
N ALA A 97 28.19 -16.10 37.16
CA ALA A 97 28.59 -17.44 36.68
C ALA A 97 28.30 -17.67 35.18
N LEU A 98 29.34 -18.10 34.44
CA LEU A 98 29.28 -18.70 33.09
C LEU A 98 29.11 -20.26 33.26
N ASP A 99 28.99 -21.15 32.26
CA ASP A 99 29.35 -21.09 30.84
C ASP A 99 28.69 -22.23 29.98
N SER A 100 28.59 -21.96 28.67
CA SER A 100 28.87 -22.89 27.56
C SER A 100 27.80 -23.78 26.88
N ARG A 101 27.96 -23.81 25.54
CA ARG A 101 27.59 -24.81 24.51
C ARG A 101 26.18 -24.82 23.91
N ARG A 102 26.08 -24.19 22.73
CA ARG A 102 25.63 -24.86 21.48
C ARG A 102 26.24 -24.18 20.24
N SER A 103 26.83 -24.98 19.36
CA SER A 103 27.69 -24.52 18.26
C SER A 103 26.91 -24.06 17.02
N PHE A 104 27.39 -23.03 16.34
CA PHE A 104 26.99 -22.68 14.97
C PHE A 104 28.05 -23.16 13.98
N SER A 105 27.63 -23.94 12.98
CA SER A 105 28.49 -24.43 11.90
C SER A 105 28.58 -23.39 10.78
N TRP A 106 29.79 -22.87 10.54
CA TRP A 106 30.09 -22.02 9.39
C TRP A 106 30.46 -22.88 8.18
N TYR A 107 29.65 -22.83 7.12
CA TYR A 107 30.06 -23.38 5.83
C TYR A 107 30.94 -22.37 5.08
N CYS A 108 32.24 -22.64 5.08
CA CYS A 108 33.21 -21.97 4.23
C CYS A 108 33.20 -22.65 2.85
N VAL A 109 33.01 -21.89 1.76
CA VAL A 109 33.20 -22.41 0.39
C VAL A 109 34.54 -21.90 -0.12
N SER A 110 35.45 -22.84 -0.33
CA SER A 110 36.82 -22.61 -0.77
C SER A 110 36.90 -22.10 -2.21
N SER A 111 37.79 -21.14 -2.43
CA SER A 111 38.19 -20.66 -3.75
C SER A 111 38.99 -21.73 -4.54
N GLY A 112 38.58 -21.98 -5.78
CA GLY A 112 39.30 -22.83 -6.74
C GLY A 112 39.55 -22.06 -8.04
N ARG A 113 40.81 -22.01 -8.50
CA ARG A 113 41.24 -21.39 -9.78
C ARG A 113 41.29 -22.43 -10.90
N ARG A 114 41.34 -21.91 -12.14
CA ARG A 114 41.69 -22.47 -13.47
C ARG A 114 40.51 -22.51 -14.46
N ASP A 115 40.65 -22.19 -15.75
CA ASP A 115 41.69 -21.41 -16.44
C ASP A 115 41.07 -20.69 -17.66
N GLN A 116 41.50 -19.44 -17.84
CA GLN A 116 41.91 -18.78 -19.08
C GLN A 116 41.63 -19.47 -20.44
N LEU A 117 40.89 -18.79 -21.32
CA LEU A 117 41.15 -18.84 -22.77
C LEU A 117 40.86 -17.48 -23.43
N LEU A 118 41.92 -16.79 -23.80
CA LEU A 118 41.90 -15.53 -24.56
C LEU A 118 41.68 -15.81 -26.05
N ARG A 119 40.83 -15.01 -26.71
CA ARG A 119 41.14 -14.51 -28.06
C ARG A 119 40.72 -13.04 -28.20
N GLN A 120 41.71 -12.23 -28.57
CA GLN A 120 41.52 -10.84 -29.00
C GLN A 120 40.94 -10.82 -30.42
N CYS A 121 40.27 -9.72 -30.77
CA CYS A 121 40.54 -9.05 -32.04
C CYS A 121 40.29 -7.54 -31.89
N VAL A 122 41.24 -6.75 -32.36
CA VAL A 122 41.22 -5.28 -32.32
C VAL A 122 40.39 -4.75 -33.48
N GLY A 123 39.71 -3.61 -33.29
CA GLY A 123 38.75 -3.09 -34.26
C GLY A 123 39.37 -2.37 -35.45
N SER A 124 38.50 -1.81 -36.30
CA SER A 124 38.83 -0.61 -37.08
C SER A 124 37.60 0.29 -37.23
N LYS A 125 37.87 1.58 -37.44
CA LYS A 125 36.90 2.66 -37.61
C LYS A 125 36.30 2.59 -39.02
N HIS A 126 35.07 3.09 -39.21
CA HIS A 126 34.81 4.08 -40.27
C HIS A 126 33.43 4.77 -40.13
N GLN A 127 33.47 6.08 -40.28
CA GLN A 127 32.41 7.01 -40.69
C GLN A 127 33.06 7.92 -41.76
N PRO A 128 32.32 8.79 -42.48
CA PRO A 128 30.90 8.76 -42.83
C PRO A 128 30.69 8.97 -44.37
N SER A 129 29.45 8.99 -44.85
CA SER A 129 29.12 9.59 -46.16
C SER A 129 27.73 10.24 -46.17
N GLN A 130 27.62 11.37 -46.89
CA GLN A 130 26.42 12.22 -46.97
C GLN A 130 25.58 11.97 -48.24
N THR A 131 24.39 12.60 -48.23
CA THR A 131 23.52 13.01 -49.37
C THR A 131 22.47 11.98 -49.84
N THR A 132 21.27 12.33 -50.36
CA THR A 132 20.70 13.59 -50.91
C THR A 132 19.21 13.78 -50.58
N ASN A 133 18.70 15.02 -50.71
CA ASN A 133 17.26 15.36 -50.69
C ASN A 133 16.46 14.82 -51.89
N CYS A 134 15.14 14.61 -51.74
CA CYS A 134 14.14 15.05 -52.74
C CYS A 134 12.73 15.23 -52.13
N SER A 135 11.89 16.07 -52.75
CA SER A 135 10.64 16.61 -52.19
C SER A 135 9.41 16.26 -53.04
N ARG A 136 8.20 16.16 -52.43
CA ARG A 136 6.97 16.89 -52.88
C ARG A 136 5.66 16.55 -52.13
N LYS A 137 5.02 17.62 -51.63
CA LYS A 137 3.59 18.03 -51.73
C LYS A 137 2.42 17.10 -51.32
N HIS A 138 1.67 17.61 -50.34
CA HIS A 138 0.19 17.73 -50.21
C HIS A 138 -0.77 16.67 -50.78
N GLY A 139 -1.66 16.19 -49.89
CA GLY A 139 -2.96 15.61 -50.25
C GLY A 139 -3.90 15.56 -49.03
N THR A 140 -4.72 16.59 -48.83
CA THR A 140 -5.81 16.58 -47.84
C THR A 140 -6.99 15.75 -48.34
N ARG A 141 -7.56 14.88 -47.48
CA ARG A 141 -9.01 14.60 -47.44
C ARG A 141 -9.44 13.88 -46.16
N SER A 142 -10.47 14.42 -45.53
CA SER A 142 -11.30 13.74 -44.53
C SER A 142 -12.17 12.69 -45.21
N PHE A 143 -12.54 11.61 -44.51
CA PHE A 143 -13.93 11.10 -44.50
C PHE A 143 -14.19 10.16 -43.31
N THR A 144 -15.30 10.41 -42.62
CA THR A 144 -15.99 9.47 -41.73
C THR A 144 -16.79 8.46 -42.53
N LEU A 145 -16.94 7.21 -42.07
CA LEU A 145 -18.21 6.65 -41.52
C LEU A 145 -18.22 5.11 -41.35
N ALA A 146 -19.21 4.69 -40.56
CA ALA A 146 -19.95 3.42 -40.62
C ALA A 146 -19.31 2.13 -40.07
N ALA A 147 -19.95 1.60 -39.02
CA ALA A 147 -19.82 0.22 -38.57
C ALA A 147 -20.60 -0.73 -39.49
N MET A 148 -20.14 -1.99 -39.59
CA MET A 148 -20.94 -3.10 -40.12
C MET A 148 -20.95 -4.25 -39.12
N ASN A 149 -22.16 -4.61 -38.66
CA ASN A 149 -22.42 -5.82 -37.91
C ASN A 149 -22.31 -7.04 -38.84
N HIS A 150 -21.62 -8.10 -38.41
CA HIS A 150 -21.93 -9.44 -38.88
C HIS A 150 -22.07 -10.44 -37.72
N ARG A 151 -23.32 -10.85 -37.50
CA ARG A 151 -23.64 -12.07 -36.75
C ARG A 151 -23.14 -13.27 -37.55
N ARG A 152 -22.48 -14.23 -36.90
CA ARG A 152 -22.51 -15.64 -37.30
C ARG A 152 -22.72 -16.53 -36.08
N SER A 153 -23.85 -17.22 -36.11
CA SER A 153 -24.19 -18.32 -35.22
C SER A 153 -23.72 -19.63 -35.87
N SER A 154 -23.05 -20.51 -35.12
CA SER A 154 -22.89 -21.91 -35.49
C SER A 154 -22.79 -22.77 -34.24
N SER A 155 -23.90 -23.42 -33.89
CA SER A 155 -23.95 -24.51 -32.94
C SER A 155 -23.28 -25.76 -33.53
N SER A 156 -22.43 -26.44 -32.76
CA SER A 156 -22.24 -27.88 -32.94
C SER A 156 -21.93 -28.54 -31.60
N SER A 157 -22.67 -29.60 -31.32
CA SER A 157 -22.46 -30.50 -30.19
C SER A 157 -21.77 -31.76 -30.68
N SER A 158 -20.72 -32.21 -30.00
CA SER A 158 -20.23 -33.59 -30.10
C SER A 158 -19.55 -34.00 -28.79
N THR A 159 -19.55 -35.30 -28.53
CA THR A 159 -19.29 -35.87 -27.20
C THR A 159 -18.23 -36.98 -27.29
N TYR A 160 -17.42 -37.10 -26.23
CA TYR A 160 -16.49 -38.19 -25.91
C TYR A 160 -15.21 -38.39 -26.76
N GLY A 161 -14.13 -38.71 -26.04
CA GLY A 161 -12.85 -39.18 -26.60
C GLY A 161 -11.67 -38.83 -25.69
N ALA A 162 -11.35 -39.69 -24.71
CA ALA A 162 -10.15 -39.54 -23.88
C ALA A 162 -8.96 -40.30 -24.47
N SER A 163 -7.83 -39.61 -24.68
CA SER A 163 -6.50 -40.22 -24.87
C SER A 163 -5.41 -39.17 -24.61
N ALA A 164 -4.18 -39.61 -24.37
CA ALA A 164 -3.14 -38.83 -23.69
C ALA A 164 -2.11 -38.14 -24.59
N SER A 165 -1.49 -37.10 -24.03
CA SER A 165 -0.07 -36.73 -24.22
C SER A 165 0.46 -36.51 -25.66
N ALA A 166 0.23 -35.30 -26.17
CA ALA A 166 1.22 -34.59 -26.97
C ALA A 166 1.12 -33.09 -26.64
N ALA A 167 2.24 -32.36 -26.70
CA ALA A 167 2.20 -30.90 -26.59
C ALA A 167 1.53 -30.32 -27.85
N VAL A 168 0.32 -29.78 -27.71
CA VAL A 168 -0.49 -29.31 -28.84
C VAL A 168 0.02 -27.96 -29.33
N PRO A 169 0.55 -27.84 -30.57
CA PRO A 169 0.87 -26.55 -31.15
C PRO A 169 -0.43 -25.80 -31.42
N GLY A 170 -0.61 -24.63 -30.79
CA GLY A 170 -1.79 -23.78 -30.97
C GLY A 170 -2.88 -23.86 -29.88
N ALA A 171 -2.60 -24.44 -28.71
CA ALA A 171 -3.50 -24.34 -27.57
C ALA A 171 -3.69 -22.86 -27.15
N SER A 172 -4.94 -22.36 -27.22
CA SER A 172 -5.25 -20.99 -26.82
C SER A 172 -4.93 -20.74 -25.34
N PRO A 173 -4.34 -19.58 -24.99
CA PRO A 173 -4.06 -19.22 -23.61
C PRO A 173 -5.32 -19.29 -22.72
N CYS A 174 -5.22 -20.01 -21.61
CA CYS A 174 -6.28 -20.18 -20.62
C CYS A 174 -6.03 -19.30 -19.41
N ARG A 175 -7.09 -18.65 -18.91
CA ARG A 175 -7.10 -17.82 -17.70
C ARG A 175 -7.24 -18.71 -16.47
N ALA A 176 -6.38 -18.56 -15.47
CA ALA A 176 -6.53 -19.26 -14.20
C ALA A 176 -6.20 -18.34 -13.01
N PHE A 177 -6.60 -18.76 -11.81
CA PHE A 177 -6.32 -18.04 -10.57
C PHE A 177 -5.63 -18.98 -9.59
N ILE A 178 -4.45 -18.60 -9.11
CA ILE A 178 -3.66 -19.38 -8.16
C ILE A 178 -3.63 -18.66 -6.82
N ALA A 179 -4.01 -19.34 -5.74
CA ALA A 179 -3.76 -18.85 -4.39
C ALA A 179 -2.30 -19.04 -4.01
N LEU A 180 -1.72 -18.05 -3.36
CA LEU A 180 -0.35 -18.01 -2.89
C LEU A 180 -0.38 -18.00 -1.36
N GLY A 181 0.32 -18.92 -0.69
CA GLY A 181 0.36 -18.98 0.77
C GLY A 181 1.75 -19.29 1.32
N SER A 182 2.21 -18.60 2.36
CA SER A 182 3.46 -18.90 3.07
C SER A 182 3.39 -18.55 4.55
N ASN A 183 3.92 -19.40 5.42
CA ASN A 183 4.05 -19.11 6.86
C ASN A 183 5.38 -19.55 7.51
N GLN A 184 6.46 -19.68 6.75
CA GLN A 184 7.78 -20.04 7.29
C GLN A 184 8.89 -19.19 6.65
N GLY A 185 9.84 -18.73 7.46
CA GLY A 185 11.01 -17.97 7.02
C GLY A 185 10.64 -16.61 6.41
N ASP A 186 11.36 -16.19 5.37
CA ASP A 186 10.99 -15.00 4.59
C ASP A 186 9.79 -15.32 3.68
N ARG A 187 8.60 -15.17 4.27
CA ARG A 187 7.29 -15.41 3.64
C ARG A 187 7.09 -14.61 2.35
N ILE A 188 7.67 -13.41 2.23
CA ILE A 188 7.53 -12.55 1.04
C ILE A 188 8.49 -13.02 -0.05
N ALA A 189 9.76 -13.26 0.29
CA ALA A 189 10.74 -13.76 -0.67
C ALA A 189 10.34 -15.15 -1.22
N ALA A 190 9.71 -16.00 -0.40
CA ALA A 190 9.14 -17.27 -0.85
C ALA A 190 8.03 -17.07 -1.89
N ILE A 191 7.03 -16.23 -1.61
CA ILE A 191 5.95 -15.92 -2.56
C ILE A 191 6.50 -15.31 -3.87
N GLU A 192 7.45 -14.38 -3.78
CA GLU A 192 8.06 -13.76 -4.95
C GLU A 192 8.95 -14.73 -5.75
N GLN A 193 9.63 -15.68 -5.10
CA GLN A 193 10.32 -16.76 -5.79
C GLN A 193 9.31 -17.67 -6.51
N ALA A 194 8.21 -18.06 -5.88
CA ALA A 194 7.19 -18.87 -6.51
C ALA A 194 6.59 -18.20 -7.76
N CYS A 195 6.41 -16.87 -7.74
CA CYS A 195 6.03 -16.11 -8.94
C CYS A 195 7.09 -16.20 -10.05
N ARG A 196 8.37 -15.99 -9.74
CA ARG A 196 9.47 -16.12 -10.72
C ARG A 196 9.56 -17.54 -11.29
N GLU A 197 9.37 -18.55 -10.46
CA GLU A 197 9.39 -19.97 -10.83
C GLU A 197 8.20 -20.32 -11.76
N MET A 198 7.01 -19.74 -11.55
CA MET A 198 5.89 -19.88 -12.49
C MET A 198 6.21 -19.24 -13.85
N GLU A 199 6.73 -18.00 -13.84
CA GLU A 199 7.08 -17.26 -15.06
C GLU A 199 8.19 -17.96 -15.87
N ALA A 200 9.21 -18.49 -15.18
CA ALA A 200 10.28 -19.29 -15.79
C ALA A 200 9.79 -20.61 -16.43
N ARG A 201 8.61 -21.11 -16.04
CA ARG A 201 7.95 -22.29 -16.63
C ARG A 201 6.86 -21.93 -17.65
N GLY A 202 6.84 -20.68 -18.13
CA GLY A 202 5.91 -20.21 -19.17
C GLY A 202 4.49 -19.92 -18.67
N ILE A 203 4.28 -19.78 -17.35
CA ILE A 203 3.02 -19.32 -16.77
C ILE A 203 3.08 -17.80 -16.64
N ARG A 204 2.34 -17.08 -17.49
CA ARG A 204 2.36 -15.61 -17.53
C ARG A 204 1.46 -15.06 -16.43
N ILE A 205 2.02 -14.34 -15.46
CA ILE A 205 1.22 -13.67 -14.42
C ILE A 205 0.68 -12.34 -14.99
N ILE A 206 -0.63 -12.17 -14.98
CA ILE A 206 -1.33 -10.98 -15.51
C ILE A 206 -1.31 -9.84 -14.50
N ARG A 207 -1.64 -10.16 -13.24
CA ARG A 207 -1.70 -9.23 -12.10
C ARG A 207 -1.86 -10.01 -10.80
N THR A 208 -1.68 -9.36 -9.66
CA THR A 208 -1.83 -9.96 -8.33
C THR A 208 -2.78 -9.18 -7.46
N SER A 209 -3.37 -9.84 -6.46
CA SER A 209 -3.92 -9.16 -5.30
C SER A 209 -2.78 -8.51 -4.49
N GLY A 210 -3.14 -7.72 -3.48
CA GLY A 210 -2.23 -7.48 -2.35
C GLY A 210 -2.03 -8.75 -1.54
N LEU A 211 -1.02 -8.76 -0.67
CA LEU A 211 -0.83 -9.82 0.32
C LEU A 211 -1.58 -9.46 1.60
N PHE A 212 -2.13 -10.48 2.25
CA PHE A 212 -2.85 -10.38 3.52
C PHE A 212 -2.21 -11.28 4.57
N GLU A 213 -1.84 -10.71 5.72
CA GLU A 213 -1.51 -11.47 6.92
C GLU A 213 -2.79 -11.96 7.59
N THR A 214 -2.86 -13.25 7.89
CA THR A 214 -4.02 -13.89 8.53
C THR A 214 -3.59 -14.87 9.60
N ALA A 215 -4.36 -14.96 10.68
CA ALA A 215 -4.18 -16.00 11.68
C ALA A 215 -4.33 -17.41 11.06
N PRO A 216 -3.63 -18.43 11.59
CA PRO A 216 -3.80 -19.81 11.13
C PRO A 216 -5.22 -20.36 11.37
N MET A 217 -5.81 -21.00 10.37
CA MET A 217 -7.21 -21.47 10.42
C MET A 217 -7.41 -22.83 11.10
N TYR A 218 -6.43 -23.74 11.03
CA TYR A 218 -6.62 -25.16 11.43
C TYR A 218 -5.69 -25.61 12.56
N VAL A 219 -4.39 -25.33 12.46
CA VAL A 219 -3.42 -25.52 13.53
C VAL A 219 -3.04 -24.13 14.01
N THR A 220 -3.36 -23.77 15.26
CA THR A 220 -3.23 -22.39 15.77
C THR A 220 -1.85 -22.08 16.35
N ASP A 221 -1.06 -23.09 16.69
CA ASP A 221 0.32 -22.96 17.19
C ASP A 221 1.33 -22.92 16.03
N GLN A 222 1.27 -21.85 15.23
CA GLN A 222 2.22 -21.56 14.13
C GLN A 222 2.19 -20.08 13.76
N GLU A 223 3.19 -19.61 13.00
CA GLU A 223 3.22 -18.24 12.47
C GLU A 223 2.03 -17.94 11.55
N SER A 224 1.62 -16.66 11.53
CA SER A 224 0.62 -16.11 10.63
C SER A 224 0.98 -16.32 9.16
N PHE A 225 -0.02 -16.66 8.35
CA PHE A 225 0.15 -16.83 6.92
C PHE A 225 0.13 -15.49 6.19
N PHE A 226 1.00 -15.30 5.21
CA PHE A 226 0.79 -14.34 4.13
C PHE A 226 0.06 -15.05 2.98
N ASN A 227 -1.11 -14.52 2.61
CA ASN A 227 -1.96 -15.05 1.55
C ASN A 227 -2.18 -14.03 0.43
N GLY A 228 -2.23 -14.49 -0.81
CA GLY A 228 -2.57 -13.68 -1.98
C GLY A 228 -3.17 -14.53 -3.09
N VAL A 229 -3.55 -13.89 -4.20
CA VAL A 229 -3.98 -14.55 -5.43
C VAL A 229 -3.30 -13.89 -6.61
N CYS A 230 -2.83 -14.67 -7.58
CA CYS A 230 -2.44 -14.16 -8.89
C CYS A 230 -3.41 -14.63 -9.97
N GLU A 231 -3.74 -13.73 -10.89
CA GLU A 231 -4.41 -14.05 -12.15
C GLU A 231 -3.31 -14.40 -13.16
N ILE A 232 -3.41 -15.59 -13.77
CA ILE A 232 -2.41 -16.12 -14.67
C ILE A 232 -3.01 -16.49 -16.02
N GLU A 233 -2.14 -16.60 -17.00
CA GLU A 233 -2.40 -17.14 -18.33
C GLU A 233 -1.41 -18.25 -18.64
N THR A 234 -1.91 -19.38 -19.13
CA THR A 234 -1.08 -20.55 -19.45
C THR A 234 -1.69 -21.38 -20.57
N THR A 235 -0.85 -22.13 -21.30
CA THR A 235 -1.26 -23.17 -22.26
C THR A 235 -1.36 -24.55 -21.63
N LEU A 236 -0.98 -24.70 -20.35
CA LEU A 236 -1.02 -25.96 -19.60
C LEU A 236 -2.45 -26.29 -19.15
N GLY A 237 -2.97 -27.45 -19.54
CA GLY A 237 -4.23 -27.98 -19.01
C GLY A 237 -4.19 -28.23 -17.50
N PRO A 238 -5.34 -28.29 -16.80
CA PRO A 238 -5.44 -28.32 -15.33
C PRO A 238 -4.48 -29.27 -14.60
N THR A 239 -4.39 -30.52 -15.05
CA THR A 239 -3.52 -31.54 -14.44
C THR A 239 -2.03 -31.26 -14.65
N ALA A 240 -1.66 -30.70 -15.81
CA ALA A 240 -0.28 -30.29 -16.10
C ALA A 240 0.11 -29.05 -15.29
N LEU A 241 -0.79 -28.08 -15.17
CA LEU A 241 -0.62 -26.91 -14.31
C LEU A 241 -0.42 -27.34 -12.84
N LEU A 242 -1.23 -28.26 -12.32
CA LEU A 242 -1.08 -28.78 -10.95
C LEU A 242 0.29 -29.45 -10.75
N ASN A 243 0.70 -30.33 -11.66
CA ASN A 243 2.00 -30.98 -11.59
C ASN A 243 3.15 -29.95 -11.61
N THR A 244 3.03 -28.89 -12.42
CA THR A 244 4.00 -27.78 -12.47
C THR A 244 4.06 -27.01 -11.14
N LEU A 245 2.92 -26.67 -10.53
CA LEU A 245 2.90 -25.97 -9.24
C LEU A 245 3.48 -26.84 -8.11
N GLN A 246 3.13 -28.13 -8.05
CA GLN A 246 3.69 -29.08 -7.09
C GLN A 246 5.21 -29.27 -7.27
N SER A 247 5.71 -29.19 -8.50
CA SER A 247 7.15 -29.20 -8.81
C SER A 247 7.86 -27.97 -8.25
N ILE A 248 7.28 -26.78 -8.38
CA ILE A 248 7.80 -25.52 -7.80
C ILE A 248 7.90 -25.64 -6.28
N GLU A 249 6.81 -26.05 -5.62
CA GLU A 249 6.78 -26.21 -4.16
C GLU A 249 7.82 -27.21 -3.65
N THR A 250 7.96 -28.35 -4.33
CA THR A 250 8.93 -29.39 -3.98
C THR A 250 10.37 -28.87 -4.16
N GLY A 251 10.65 -28.15 -5.26
CA GLY A 251 11.94 -27.51 -5.50
C GLY A 251 12.29 -26.42 -4.48
N MET A 252 11.28 -25.71 -3.95
CA MET A 252 11.40 -24.75 -2.85
C MET A 252 11.43 -25.41 -1.45
N GLY A 253 11.59 -26.74 -1.38
CA GLY A 253 11.81 -27.48 -0.15
C GLY A 253 10.55 -27.85 0.63
N ARG A 254 9.34 -27.79 0.03
CA ARG A 254 8.10 -28.24 0.69
C ARG A 254 8.20 -29.72 1.07
N ARG A 255 8.25 -30.02 2.38
CA ARG A 255 8.12 -31.37 2.93
C ARG A 255 6.74 -31.52 3.57
N LYS A 256 5.88 -32.37 3.01
CA LYS A 256 4.56 -32.69 3.58
C LYS A 256 4.71 -33.60 4.80
N ILE A 257 5.04 -33.03 5.96
CA ILE A 257 5.20 -33.75 7.24
C ILE A 257 3.86 -33.81 8.00
N ILE A 258 3.05 -32.75 7.92
CA ILE A 258 1.72 -32.64 8.58
C ILE A 258 0.73 -32.05 7.56
N ASP A 259 -0.48 -32.61 7.45
CA ASP A 259 -1.54 -32.00 6.63
C ASP A 259 -1.96 -30.64 7.20
N LYS A 260 -2.07 -29.63 6.33
CA LYS A 260 -2.35 -28.20 6.69
C LYS A 260 -1.39 -27.60 7.73
N GLY A 261 -0.23 -28.20 7.95
CA GLY A 261 0.82 -27.69 8.84
C GLY A 261 1.66 -26.55 8.24
N PRO A 262 2.66 -26.08 8.97
CA PRO A 262 3.60 -25.03 8.53
C PRO A 262 4.28 -25.37 7.20
N ARG A 263 4.43 -24.37 6.32
CA ARG A 263 4.98 -24.54 4.97
C ARG A 263 5.61 -23.26 4.40
N ASN A 264 6.79 -23.42 3.81
CA ASN A 264 7.51 -22.37 3.07
C ASN A 264 6.68 -21.74 1.94
N ILE A 265 5.91 -22.55 1.20
CA ILE A 265 5.06 -22.10 0.09
C ILE A 265 3.91 -23.10 -0.16
N ASP A 266 2.78 -22.59 -0.66
CA ASP A 266 1.59 -23.32 -1.11
C ASP A 266 0.97 -22.60 -2.32
N LEU A 267 0.61 -23.37 -3.36
CA LEU A 267 0.13 -22.89 -4.66
C LEU A 267 -1.12 -23.69 -5.09
N ASP A 268 -2.32 -23.23 -4.68
CA ASP A 268 -3.59 -23.90 -5.01
C ASP A 268 -4.25 -23.30 -6.27
N ILE A 269 -4.67 -24.14 -7.23
CA ILE A 269 -5.49 -23.71 -8.37
C ILE A 269 -6.92 -23.45 -7.88
N LEU A 270 -7.36 -22.19 -7.87
CA LEU A 270 -8.71 -21.80 -7.47
C LEU A 270 -9.73 -21.95 -8.60
N LEU A 271 -9.37 -21.46 -9.79
CA LEU A 271 -10.24 -21.30 -10.95
C LEU A 271 -9.44 -21.53 -12.23
N TYR A 272 -10.09 -22.06 -13.27
CA TYR A 272 -9.52 -22.25 -14.60
C TYR A 272 -10.61 -22.03 -15.65
N ASN A 273 -10.56 -20.93 -16.40
CA ASN A 273 -11.65 -20.41 -17.22
C ASN A 273 -12.99 -20.49 -16.45
N ASN A 274 -14.05 -21.02 -17.07
CA ASN A 274 -15.33 -21.37 -16.43
C ASN A 274 -15.48 -22.89 -16.21
N LEU A 275 -14.36 -23.61 -16.12
CA LEU A 275 -14.35 -25.08 -16.09
C LEU A 275 -14.89 -25.62 -14.75
N LYS A 276 -15.74 -26.65 -14.82
CA LYS A 276 -15.94 -27.62 -13.74
C LYS A 276 -15.07 -28.85 -14.03
N PHE A 277 -14.17 -29.19 -13.12
CA PHE A 277 -13.27 -30.34 -13.23
C PHE A 277 -13.15 -31.01 -11.86
N SER A 278 -13.13 -32.34 -11.83
CA SER A 278 -12.88 -33.12 -10.62
C SER A 278 -12.14 -34.41 -11.00
N ASP A 279 -11.05 -34.65 -10.30
CA ASP A 279 -10.12 -35.79 -10.39
C ASP A 279 -9.72 -36.12 -8.94
N PRO A 280 -9.36 -37.37 -8.59
CA PRO A 280 -8.82 -37.72 -7.27
C PRO A 280 -7.77 -36.77 -6.67
N ARG A 281 -7.03 -36.00 -7.48
CA ARG A 281 -6.01 -35.03 -7.04
C ARG A 281 -6.42 -33.55 -7.16
N LEU A 282 -7.51 -33.20 -7.84
CA LEU A 282 -7.82 -31.81 -8.21
C LEU A 282 -9.32 -31.56 -8.42
N ASP A 283 -9.81 -30.48 -7.81
CA ASP A 283 -11.14 -29.95 -8.07
C ASP A 283 -11.03 -28.49 -8.53
N ILE A 284 -11.75 -28.15 -9.60
CA ILE A 284 -11.89 -26.78 -10.09
C ILE A 284 -13.38 -26.48 -10.29
N PRO A 285 -13.90 -25.38 -9.71
CA PRO A 285 -13.25 -24.53 -8.72
C PRO A 285 -12.86 -25.25 -7.43
N HIS A 286 -11.83 -24.74 -6.74
CA HIS A 286 -11.29 -25.37 -5.53
C HIS A 286 -12.36 -25.52 -4.44
N LYS A 287 -12.62 -26.76 -3.99
CA LYS A 287 -13.70 -27.16 -3.06
C LYS A 287 -14.01 -26.16 -1.94
N LEU A 288 -12.98 -25.71 -1.21
CA LEU A 288 -13.14 -24.86 -0.01
C LEU A 288 -12.96 -23.35 -0.29
N MET A 289 -12.89 -22.91 -1.56
CA MET A 289 -12.55 -21.50 -1.85
C MET A 289 -13.62 -20.52 -1.36
N LEU A 290 -14.89 -20.90 -1.39
CA LEU A 290 -16.02 -20.04 -1.00
C LEU A 290 -16.20 -19.93 0.53
N GLU A 291 -15.52 -20.77 1.30
CA GLU A 291 -15.58 -20.82 2.77
C GLU A 291 -14.40 -20.09 3.43
N ARG A 292 -13.35 -19.73 2.65
CA ARG A 292 -12.07 -19.23 3.15
C ARG A 292 -11.93 -17.73 2.89
N GLU A 293 -12.02 -16.93 3.95
CA GLU A 293 -11.84 -15.47 3.86
C GLU A 293 -10.47 -15.09 3.27
N PHE A 294 -9.41 -15.79 3.66
CA PHE A 294 -8.05 -15.58 3.15
C PHE A 294 -7.86 -15.92 1.65
N VAL A 295 -8.84 -16.60 1.04
CA VAL A 295 -8.90 -16.84 -0.41
C VAL A 295 -9.82 -15.82 -1.09
N LEU A 296 -11.04 -15.63 -0.57
CA LEU A 296 -12.02 -14.72 -1.17
C LEU A 296 -11.57 -13.25 -1.10
N ARG A 297 -10.96 -12.81 -0.01
CA ARG A 297 -10.54 -11.41 0.17
C ARG A 297 -9.52 -10.95 -0.88
N PRO A 298 -8.41 -11.66 -1.14
CA PRO A 298 -7.53 -11.33 -2.28
C PRO A 298 -8.19 -11.56 -3.64
N LEU A 299 -9.01 -12.61 -3.83
CA LEU A 299 -9.71 -12.84 -5.10
C LEU A 299 -10.68 -11.70 -5.46
N CYS A 300 -11.38 -11.13 -4.47
CA CYS A 300 -12.28 -9.99 -4.66
C CYS A 300 -11.55 -8.67 -4.95
N GLN A 301 -10.21 -8.59 -4.83
CA GLN A 301 -9.47 -7.46 -5.39
C GLN A 301 -9.30 -7.55 -6.91
N LEU A 302 -9.41 -8.75 -7.47
CA LEU A 302 -9.22 -9.02 -8.90
C LEU A 302 -10.56 -9.11 -9.65
N ILE A 303 -11.53 -9.85 -9.09
CA ILE A 303 -12.78 -10.24 -9.78
C ILE A 303 -14.06 -10.13 -8.89
N PRO A 304 -14.27 -9.06 -8.11
CA PRO A 304 -15.33 -9.01 -7.08
C PRO A 304 -16.75 -9.24 -7.61
N LYS A 305 -16.99 -8.86 -8.87
CA LYS A 305 -18.31 -8.92 -9.53
C LYS A 305 -18.54 -10.19 -10.35
N GLU A 306 -17.50 -11.02 -10.57
CA GLU A 306 -17.66 -12.31 -11.23
C GLU A 306 -18.38 -13.30 -10.30
N CYS A 307 -19.02 -14.32 -10.88
CA CYS A 307 -19.74 -15.36 -10.13
C CYS A 307 -18.98 -16.70 -10.26
N PRO A 308 -18.89 -17.53 -9.20
CA PRO A 308 -18.31 -18.85 -9.31
C PRO A 308 -19.16 -19.76 -10.21
N PRO A 309 -18.56 -20.57 -11.11
CA PRO A 309 -19.33 -21.47 -11.98
C PRO A 309 -20.03 -22.61 -11.20
N LEU A 310 -19.83 -22.73 -9.89
CA LEU A 310 -20.39 -23.78 -9.03
C LEU A 310 -21.90 -23.64 -8.75
N SER A 311 -22.45 -22.42 -8.71
CA SER A 311 -23.73 -22.15 -8.05
C SER A 311 -24.89 -21.86 -9.01
N ASP A 312 -26.04 -22.50 -8.79
CA ASP A 312 -27.31 -22.19 -9.48
C ASP A 312 -27.84 -20.78 -9.12
N LYS A 313 -27.42 -20.25 -7.96
CA LYS A 313 -27.68 -18.86 -7.55
C LYS A 313 -26.53 -17.97 -8.02
N LYS A 314 -26.83 -16.94 -8.81
CA LYS A 314 -25.88 -15.94 -9.33
C LYS A 314 -25.44 -14.94 -8.25
N LEU A 315 -24.73 -15.44 -7.23
CA LEU A 315 -24.03 -14.61 -6.24
C LEU A 315 -22.62 -14.30 -6.75
N SER A 316 -22.14 -13.08 -6.55
CA SER A 316 -20.76 -12.72 -6.89
C SER A 316 -19.78 -13.14 -5.80
N TYR A 317 -18.48 -13.21 -6.11
CA TYR A 317 -17.45 -13.47 -5.10
C TYR A 317 -17.50 -12.47 -3.94
N GLN A 318 -17.82 -11.20 -4.21
CA GLN A 318 -18.01 -10.18 -3.17
C GLN A 318 -19.19 -10.53 -2.23
N SER A 319 -20.32 -11.00 -2.76
CA SER A 319 -21.45 -11.45 -1.94
C SER A 319 -21.12 -12.69 -1.09
N TYR A 320 -20.28 -13.61 -1.59
CA TYR A 320 -19.77 -14.72 -0.76
C TYR A 320 -18.88 -14.20 0.36
N LEU A 321 -17.93 -13.30 0.07
CA LEU A 321 -17.04 -12.70 1.07
C LEU A 321 -17.83 -11.96 2.17
N GLU A 322 -18.89 -11.24 1.81
CA GLU A 322 -19.78 -10.55 2.75
C GLU A 322 -20.67 -11.49 3.57
N SER A 323 -20.87 -12.73 3.12
CA SER A 323 -21.64 -13.75 3.83
C SER A 323 -20.82 -14.56 4.84
N LEU A 324 -19.49 -14.49 4.78
CA LEU A 324 -18.61 -15.17 5.73
C LEU A 324 -18.67 -14.53 7.12
N PRO A 325 -18.50 -15.32 8.21
CA PRO A 325 -18.25 -14.75 9.53
C PRO A 325 -16.94 -13.94 9.50
N PRO A 326 -16.87 -12.77 10.16
CA PRO A 326 -15.65 -11.98 10.19
C PRO A 326 -14.56 -12.70 10.97
N SER A 327 -13.37 -12.87 10.37
CA SER A 327 -12.22 -13.40 11.09
C SER A 327 -11.81 -12.51 12.27
N ASN A 328 -11.30 -13.14 13.33
CA ASN A 328 -10.72 -12.46 14.48
C ASN A 328 -9.35 -13.11 14.82
N PRO A 329 -8.21 -12.41 14.64
CA PRO A 329 -8.09 -11.06 14.07
C PRO A 329 -8.50 -11.00 12.58
N PRO A 330 -8.93 -9.82 12.08
CA PRO A 330 -9.25 -9.64 10.66
C PRO A 330 -7.97 -9.70 9.80
N PRO A 331 -8.06 -10.09 8.52
CA PRO A 331 -6.92 -10.05 7.60
C PRO A 331 -6.33 -8.66 7.43
N VAL A 332 -5.00 -8.55 7.55
CA VAL A 332 -4.27 -7.28 7.45
C VAL A 332 -3.54 -7.23 6.12
N ALA A 333 -3.83 -6.24 5.27
CA ALA A 333 -3.06 -6.02 4.05
C ALA A 333 -1.61 -5.64 4.38
N ILE A 334 -0.62 -6.17 3.64
CA ILE A 334 0.81 -5.90 3.86
C ILE A 334 1.52 -5.40 2.60
N THR A 335 2.47 -4.48 2.79
CA THR A 335 3.38 -3.98 1.75
C THR A 335 4.82 -3.93 2.28
N PRO A 336 5.76 -4.73 1.76
CA PRO A 336 7.17 -4.67 2.18
C PRO A 336 7.79 -3.30 1.86
N LEU A 337 8.68 -2.83 2.73
CA LEU A 337 9.53 -1.65 2.47
C LEU A 337 10.95 -2.06 2.09
N SER A 338 11.64 -2.77 2.98
CA SER A 338 12.96 -3.34 2.77
C SER A 338 13.07 -4.70 3.48
N PRO A 339 14.08 -5.53 3.19
CA PRO A 339 14.29 -6.82 3.89
C PRO A 339 14.60 -6.69 5.39
N HIS A 340 14.88 -5.48 5.89
CA HIS A 340 15.30 -5.21 7.27
C HIS A 340 14.25 -4.45 8.09
N LEU A 341 13.09 -4.16 7.48
CA LEU A 341 11.97 -3.44 8.11
C LEU A 341 10.69 -4.29 8.06
N PRO A 342 9.81 -4.18 9.08
CA PRO A 342 8.48 -4.76 8.98
C PRO A 342 7.72 -4.13 7.79
N PRO A 343 6.83 -4.90 7.13
CA PRO A 343 5.98 -4.34 6.08
C PRO A 343 5.01 -3.30 6.65
N LEU A 344 4.61 -2.33 5.82
CA LEU A 344 3.47 -1.47 6.11
C LEU A 344 2.20 -2.33 6.23
N LYS A 345 1.32 -1.96 7.16
CA LYS A 345 0.08 -2.68 7.47
C LYS A 345 -1.16 -1.78 7.35
N PRO A 346 -1.49 -1.20 6.18
CA PRO A 346 -2.45 -0.06 6.03
C PRO A 346 -3.91 -0.30 6.48
N SER A 347 -4.28 -1.53 6.83
CA SER A 347 -5.58 -1.89 7.41
C SER A 347 -5.53 -2.25 8.90
N ASP A 348 -4.36 -2.26 9.52
CA ASP A 348 -4.17 -2.51 10.95
C ASP A 348 -4.48 -1.23 11.76
N PRO A 349 -5.40 -1.27 12.74
CA PRO A 349 -5.75 -0.10 13.55
C PRO A 349 -4.64 0.32 14.54
N THR A 350 -3.63 -0.52 14.77
CA THR A 350 -2.52 -0.32 15.73
C THR A 350 -1.23 0.19 15.07
N ARG A 351 -1.16 0.20 13.73
CA ARG A 351 0.05 0.53 12.95
C ARG A 351 0.61 1.93 13.25
N THR A 352 1.92 2.09 13.22
CA THR A 352 2.60 3.41 13.35
C THR A 352 2.73 4.12 12.00
N THR A 353 2.77 5.46 11.99
CA THR A 353 3.09 6.25 10.79
C THR A 353 4.60 6.31 10.60
N HIS A 354 5.06 6.03 9.38
CA HIS A 354 6.47 6.10 9.02
C HIS A 354 6.89 7.53 8.64
N LEU A 355 8.04 7.94 9.16
CA LEU A 355 8.69 9.20 8.79
C LEU A 355 9.62 8.97 7.60
N MET A 356 9.41 9.72 6.53
CA MET A 356 10.22 9.72 5.31
C MET A 356 10.95 11.06 5.20
N ALA A 357 12.25 11.05 5.51
CA ALA A 357 13.08 12.24 5.51
C ALA A 357 13.49 12.63 4.07
N VAL A 358 13.28 13.88 3.70
CA VAL A 358 13.69 14.42 2.40
C VAL A 358 15.18 14.72 2.40
N LEU A 359 15.94 14.06 1.52
CA LEU A 359 17.36 14.30 1.30
C LEU A 359 17.60 14.81 -0.13
N ASN A 360 17.48 16.13 -0.31
CA ASN A 360 17.82 16.78 -1.58
C ASN A 360 19.35 16.82 -1.74
N VAL A 361 19.89 16.06 -2.69
CA VAL A 361 21.33 16.01 -3.03
C VAL A 361 21.59 16.92 -4.23
N THR A 362 21.18 18.18 -4.11
CA THR A 362 21.34 19.21 -5.15
C THR A 362 22.29 20.31 -4.69
N PRO A 363 23.07 20.94 -5.59
CA PRO A 363 23.87 22.12 -5.25
C PRO A 363 22.99 23.26 -4.74
N ASP A 364 21.85 23.47 -5.38
CA ASP A 364 20.95 24.61 -5.20
C ASP A 364 19.77 24.31 -4.26
N SER A 365 19.98 23.57 -3.16
CA SER A 365 18.90 23.14 -2.27
C SER A 365 18.25 24.32 -1.51
N PHE A 366 17.30 24.99 -2.17
CA PHE A 366 16.63 26.24 -1.81
C PHE A 366 15.83 26.19 -0.47
N SER A 367 15.84 25.05 0.23
CA SER A 367 15.29 24.89 1.59
C SER A 367 16.29 24.37 2.62
N ASP A 368 17.43 23.83 2.17
CA ASP A 368 18.38 23.05 2.99
C ASP A 368 19.82 23.61 2.87
N GLY A 369 19.98 24.75 2.19
CA GLY A 369 21.17 25.62 2.26
C GLY A 369 22.43 25.07 1.60
N GLY A 370 22.33 24.11 0.69
CA GLY A 370 23.48 23.48 0.03
C GLY A 370 24.29 22.51 0.90
N GLN A 371 23.85 22.24 2.14
CA GLN A 371 24.60 21.44 3.12
C GLN A 371 24.78 19.97 2.69
N ASN A 372 23.87 19.45 1.87
CA ASN A 372 23.84 18.07 1.38
C ASN A 372 24.53 17.88 0.02
N SER A 373 25.52 18.73 -0.31
CA SER A 373 26.28 18.62 -1.56
C SER A 373 26.96 17.24 -1.66
N PRO A 374 26.86 16.53 -2.80
CA PRO A 374 27.52 15.24 -2.99
C PRO A 374 29.05 15.33 -2.96
N ALA A 375 29.61 16.54 -3.07
CA ALA A 375 31.05 16.78 -2.88
C ALA A 375 31.49 16.74 -1.39
N ASN A 376 30.57 16.83 -0.43
CA ASN A 376 30.88 16.79 1.01
C ASN A 376 30.18 15.60 1.69
N LEU A 377 30.71 14.40 1.47
CA LEU A 377 30.20 13.16 2.05
C LEU A 377 30.21 13.16 3.60
N ALA A 378 31.08 13.95 4.25
CA ALA A 378 31.13 14.05 5.71
C ALA A 378 29.91 14.81 6.26
N ALA A 379 29.56 15.96 5.68
CA ALA A 379 28.34 16.69 6.02
C ALA A 379 27.09 15.86 5.69
N LEU A 380 27.07 15.21 4.52
CA LEU A 380 25.98 14.34 4.10
C LEU A 380 25.75 13.18 5.09
N ALA A 381 26.83 12.53 5.57
CA ALA A 381 26.75 11.48 6.58
C ALA A 381 26.15 11.98 7.91
N GLU A 382 26.48 13.20 8.34
CA GLU A 382 25.91 13.77 9.57
C GLU A 382 24.43 14.17 9.41
N THR A 383 24.02 14.65 8.24
CA THR A 383 22.58 14.82 7.92
C THR A 383 21.85 13.48 8.01
N ILE A 384 22.40 12.42 7.40
CA ILE A 384 21.82 11.07 7.45
C ILE A 384 21.69 10.56 8.89
N ARG A 385 22.76 10.68 9.71
CA ARG A 385 22.72 10.34 11.14
C ARG A 385 21.68 11.14 11.91
N THR A 386 21.52 12.42 11.58
CA THR A 386 20.53 13.29 12.22
C THR A 386 19.12 12.83 11.90
N PHE A 387 18.80 12.49 10.64
CA PHE A 387 17.52 11.89 10.29
C PHE A 387 17.26 10.58 11.05
N ILE A 388 18.26 9.70 11.17
CA ILE A 388 18.15 8.43 11.89
C ILE A 388 17.90 8.64 13.39
N ARG A 389 18.70 9.48 14.06
CA ARG A 389 18.51 9.85 15.49
C ARG A 389 17.12 10.46 15.73
N ASN A 390 16.68 11.30 14.79
CA ASN A 390 15.39 11.98 14.86
C ASN A 390 14.22 11.07 14.45
N GLY A 391 14.48 9.81 14.10
CA GLY A 391 13.48 8.76 13.96
C GLY A 391 12.90 8.59 12.55
N ALA A 392 13.58 9.06 11.51
CA ALA A 392 13.27 8.67 10.15
C ALA A 392 13.38 7.15 9.99
N THR A 393 12.42 6.54 9.29
CA THR A 393 12.45 5.11 8.92
C THR A 393 12.72 4.91 7.43
N ILE A 394 12.51 5.97 6.64
CA ILE A 394 12.77 6.03 5.21
C ILE A 394 13.59 7.30 4.97
N ILE A 395 14.63 7.22 4.14
CA ILE A 395 15.35 8.39 3.61
C ILE A 395 15.11 8.43 2.11
N ASP A 396 14.64 9.57 1.61
CA ASP A 396 14.27 9.78 0.22
C ASP A 396 15.28 10.68 -0.48
N VAL A 397 16.10 10.09 -1.33
CA VAL A 397 17.22 10.72 -2.02
C VAL A 397 16.73 11.33 -3.32
N GLY A 398 16.80 12.66 -3.47
CA GLY A 398 16.40 13.38 -4.69
C GLY A 398 17.59 14.08 -5.35
N GLY A 399 17.86 13.76 -6.62
CA GLY A 399 18.92 14.39 -7.42
C GLY A 399 18.44 15.55 -8.31
N GLU A 400 17.14 15.62 -8.59
CA GLU A 400 16.48 16.65 -9.40
C GLU A 400 15.38 17.36 -8.58
N SER A 401 15.14 18.65 -8.85
CA SER A 401 14.09 19.41 -8.19
C SER A 401 12.75 19.23 -8.91
N THR A 402 11.75 18.63 -8.26
CA THR A 402 10.38 18.48 -8.77
C THR A 402 9.47 19.68 -8.45
N ARG A 403 10.07 20.83 -8.07
CA ARG A 403 9.33 22.08 -7.76
C ARG A 403 8.75 22.70 -9.04
N PRO A 404 7.66 23.51 -8.94
CA PRO A 404 7.19 24.30 -10.07
C PRO A 404 8.31 25.10 -10.72
N ASP A 405 8.32 25.13 -12.05
CA ASP A 405 9.25 25.94 -12.87
C ASP A 405 10.74 25.59 -12.68
N SER A 406 11.07 24.41 -12.15
CA SER A 406 12.44 23.91 -12.09
C SER A 406 13.01 23.60 -13.48
N VAL A 407 14.32 23.83 -13.63
CA VAL A 407 15.09 23.39 -14.80
C VAL A 407 15.48 21.92 -14.60
N PRO A 408 15.12 20.99 -15.51
CA PRO A 408 15.55 19.61 -15.44
C PRO A 408 17.07 19.48 -15.56
N VAL A 409 17.66 18.52 -14.86
CA VAL A 409 19.10 18.24 -14.98
C VAL A 409 19.35 17.16 -16.04
N ALA A 410 20.61 16.97 -16.43
CA ALA A 410 20.98 15.82 -17.25
C ALA A 410 20.90 14.53 -16.42
N GLU A 411 20.49 13.41 -17.03
CA GLU A 411 20.43 12.11 -16.35
C GLU A 411 21.77 11.73 -15.69
N GLN A 412 22.89 11.96 -16.38
CA GLN A 412 24.24 11.69 -15.86
C GLN A 412 24.61 12.58 -14.67
N GLU A 413 24.02 13.78 -14.57
CA GLU A 413 24.17 14.67 -13.43
C GLU A 413 23.30 14.21 -12.25
N GLU A 414 22.07 13.76 -12.50
CA GLU A 414 21.22 13.13 -11.47
C GLU A 414 21.90 11.88 -10.89
N LEU A 415 22.43 11.00 -11.75
CA LEU A 415 23.22 9.82 -11.35
C LEU A 415 24.44 10.19 -10.49
N SER A 416 25.21 11.19 -10.89
CA SER A 416 26.42 11.61 -10.16
C SER A 416 26.10 12.18 -8.76
N ARG A 417 24.89 12.72 -8.57
CA ARG A 417 24.37 13.18 -7.28
C ARG A 417 23.88 12.02 -6.40
N VAL A 418 22.97 11.17 -6.91
CA VAL A 418 22.24 10.21 -6.06
C VAL A 418 23.02 8.93 -5.74
N ILE A 419 23.84 8.43 -6.66
CA ILE A 419 24.51 7.14 -6.49
C ILE A 419 25.56 7.16 -5.35
N PRO A 420 26.40 8.20 -5.20
CA PRO A 420 27.28 8.31 -4.03
C PRO A 420 26.50 8.43 -2.71
N ALA A 421 25.39 9.16 -2.70
CA ALA A 421 24.55 9.32 -1.50
C ALA A 421 23.92 8.00 -1.04
N ILE A 422 23.35 7.21 -1.97
CA ILE A 422 22.76 5.90 -1.66
C ILE A 422 23.83 4.93 -1.12
N ARG A 423 25.01 4.89 -1.76
CA ARG A 423 26.15 4.08 -1.29
C ARG A 423 26.64 4.50 0.08
N LEU A 424 26.69 5.80 0.36
CA LEU A 424 27.04 6.33 1.67
C LEU A 424 26.03 5.88 2.73
N ILE A 425 24.73 6.05 2.50
CA ILE A 425 23.69 5.58 3.45
C ILE A 425 23.87 4.07 3.72
N ARG A 426 24.12 3.25 2.69
CA ARG A 426 24.35 1.79 2.87
C ARG A 426 25.65 1.42 3.57
N SER A 427 26.65 2.29 3.59
CA SER A 427 27.90 2.05 4.32
C SER A 427 27.81 2.36 5.82
N LEU A 428 26.76 3.06 6.27
CA LEU A 428 26.56 3.46 7.67
C LEU A 428 25.84 2.34 8.46
N PRO A 429 26.45 1.72 9.49
CA PRO A 429 25.82 0.65 10.27
C PRO A 429 24.50 1.06 10.94
N GLU A 430 24.38 2.32 11.34
CA GLU A 430 23.17 2.93 11.90
C GLU A 430 21.99 2.96 10.89
N ALA A 431 22.26 2.91 9.59
CA ALA A 431 21.25 2.91 8.53
C ALA A 431 20.76 1.51 8.14
N ASN A 432 21.24 0.43 8.79
CA ASN A 432 20.82 -0.95 8.50
C ASN A 432 19.30 -1.19 8.64
N LYS A 433 18.60 -0.37 9.44
CA LYS A 433 17.13 -0.42 9.63
C LYS A 433 16.41 0.74 8.93
N ILE A 434 16.97 1.28 7.86
CA ILE A 434 16.42 2.39 7.09
C ILE A 434 16.11 1.92 5.67
N ALA A 435 14.89 2.17 5.20
CA ALA A 435 14.58 2.02 3.78
C ALA A 435 15.15 3.21 3.01
N ILE A 436 15.80 2.94 1.89
CA ILE A 436 16.27 4.00 0.97
C ILE A 436 15.29 4.11 -0.18
N SER A 437 14.73 5.30 -0.37
CA SER A 437 13.92 5.68 -1.51
C SER A 437 14.74 6.56 -2.47
N ILE A 438 14.52 6.39 -3.77
CA ILE A 438 15.04 7.27 -4.83
C ILE A 438 13.87 8.06 -5.43
N ASP A 439 13.88 9.39 -5.27
CA ASP A 439 12.92 10.32 -5.88
C ASP A 439 13.38 10.62 -7.32
N THR A 440 12.87 9.85 -8.29
CA THR A 440 13.19 10.00 -9.71
C THR A 440 12.05 9.50 -10.61
N TYR A 441 11.89 10.16 -11.75
CA TYR A 441 11.00 9.73 -12.83
C TYR A 441 11.75 9.04 -13.99
N ARG A 442 13.07 8.83 -13.88
CA ARG A 442 13.92 8.24 -14.94
C ARG A 442 14.24 6.78 -14.65
N ALA A 443 13.97 5.91 -15.62
CA ALA A 443 14.18 4.47 -15.49
C ALA A 443 15.65 4.10 -15.25
N ALA A 444 16.58 4.74 -15.97
CA ALA A 444 18.02 4.50 -15.82
C ALA A 444 18.53 4.90 -14.42
N VAL A 445 18.01 6.00 -13.85
CA VAL A 445 18.35 6.44 -12.49
C VAL A 445 17.78 5.48 -11.45
N ALA A 446 16.52 5.05 -11.60
CA ALA A 446 15.90 4.07 -10.70
C ALA A 446 16.65 2.73 -10.71
N GLU A 447 17.04 2.21 -11.87
CA GLU A 447 17.84 0.98 -11.98
C GLU A 447 19.23 1.14 -11.34
N ALA A 448 19.95 2.21 -11.64
CA ALA A 448 21.26 2.46 -11.03
C ALA A 448 21.16 2.63 -9.50
N ALA A 449 20.13 3.34 -9.01
CA ALA A 449 19.89 3.56 -7.59
C ALA A 449 19.57 2.26 -6.85
N VAL A 450 18.72 1.39 -7.40
CA VAL A 450 18.43 0.07 -6.83
C VAL A 450 19.69 -0.81 -6.83
N ASN A 451 20.48 -0.81 -7.90
CA ASN A 451 21.76 -1.51 -7.95
C ASN A 451 22.81 -0.93 -6.97
N ALA A 452 22.69 0.34 -6.59
CA ALA A 452 23.50 0.97 -5.54
C ALA A 452 22.97 0.68 -4.11
N GLY A 453 21.78 0.11 -3.98
CA GLY A 453 21.20 -0.32 -2.70
C GLY A 453 19.87 0.35 -2.31
N ALA A 454 19.19 1.07 -3.21
CA ALA A 454 17.83 1.56 -2.94
C ALA A 454 16.80 0.42 -2.80
N ASP A 455 15.82 0.61 -1.91
CA ASP A 455 14.72 -0.32 -1.65
C ASP A 455 13.41 0.08 -2.35
N ILE A 456 13.22 1.38 -2.55
CA ILE A 456 11.96 1.98 -2.99
C ILE A 456 12.23 2.92 -4.17
N ILE A 457 11.38 2.87 -5.20
CA ILE A 457 11.36 3.82 -6.31
C ILE A 457 10.20 4.78 -6.08
N ASN A 458 10.48 6.06 -5.87
CA ASN A 458 9.49 7.11 -5.69
C ASN A 458 9.38 7.92 -6.98
N ASP A 459 8.28 7.71 -7.71
CA ASP A 459 8.06 8.36 -9.01
C ASP A 459 6.84 9.28 -8.95
N VAL A 460 7.13 10.59 -8.96
CA VAL A 460 6.15 11.68 -9.00
C VAL A 460 5.21 11.64 -10.22
N SER A 461 5.57 10.91 -11.27
CA SER A 461 4.78 10.71 -12.48
C SER A 461 4.01 9.39 -12.52
N ALA A 462 4.25 8.48 -11.56
CA ALA A 462 3.70 7.14 -11.52
C ALA A 462 3.86 6.37 -12.86
N GLY A 463 5.09 6.37 -13.40
CA GLY A 463 5.49 5.71 -14.63
C GLY A 463 5.10 6.45 -15.92
N ALA A 464 4.67 7.72 -15.84
CA ALA A 464 4.14 8.45 -17.00
C ALA A 464 5.16 9.33 -17.73
N MET A 465 6.26 9.75 -17.08
CA MET A 465 7.26 10.64 -17.70
C MET A 465 8.39 9.90 -18.44
N ASP A 466 8.71 8.66 -18.07
CA ASP A 466 9.63 7.79 -18.80
C ASP A 466 8.91 6.49 -19.21
N PRO A 467 8.76 6.20 -20.51
CA PRO A 467 8.03 5.01 -20.98
C PRO A 467 8.68 3.68 -20.56
N ASN A 468 9.96 3.69 -20.17
CA ASN A 468 10.65 2.50 -19.69
C ASN A 468 10.42 2.25 -18.19
N MET A 469 9.96 3.26 -17.44
CA MET A 469 9.84 3.17 -15.97
C MET A 469 8.93 2.02 -15.50
N PRO A 470 7.73 1.78 -16.06
CA PRO A 470 6.90 0.65 -15.63
C PRO A 470 7.57 -0.72 -15.81
N ALA A 471 8.28 -0.92 -16.92
CA ALA A 471 9.03 -2.15 -17.19
C ALA A 471 10.25 -2.28 -16.24
N THR A 472 10.92 -1.18 -15.93
CA THR A 472 12.03 -1.14 -14.97
C THR A 472 11.57 -1.41 -13.54
N MET A 473 10.47 -0.82 -13.09
CA MET A 473 9.83 -1.14 -11.81
C MET A 473 9.50 -2.65 -11.71
N ALA A 474 8.91 -3.21 -12.77
CA ALA A 474 8.59 -4.64 -12.83
C ALA A 474 9.85 -5.53 -12.84
N LYS A 475 10.92 -5.16 -13.56
CA LYS A 475 12.20 -5.88 -13.56
C LYS A 475 12.86 -5.90 -12.19
N LEU A 476 12.83 -4.76 -11.47
CA LEU A 476 13.54 -4.59 -10.20
C LEU A 476 12.80 -5.24 -9.01
N GLN A 477 11.48 -5.47 -9.11
CA GLN A 477 10.60 -6.04 -8.06
C GLN A 477 10.77 -5.33 -6.69
N LYS A 478 11.15 -4.04 -6.72
CA LYS A 478 11.22 -3.16 -5.56
C LYS A 478 9.85 -2.55 -5.26
N THR A 479 9.72 -1.98 -4.07
CA THR A 479 8.51 -1.25 -3.70
C THR A 479 8.47 0.08 -4.45
N VAL A 480 7.29 0.51 -4.90
CA VAL A 480 7.12 1.72 -5.72
C VAL A 480 6.12 2.67 -5.07
N MET A 481 6.41 3.96 -5.08
CA MET A 481 5.48 5.02 -4.68
C MET A 481 4.97 5.70 -5.95
N LEU A 482 3.66 5.65 -6.16
CA LEU A 482 2.97 6.19 -7.34
C LEU A 482 2.20 7.45 -6.93
N MET A 483 2.69 8.62 -7.32
CA MET A 483 2.03 9.88 -7.02
C MET A 483 1.04 10.30 -8.11
N HIS A 484 -0.06 10.93 -7.71
CA HIS A 484 -0.93 11.65 -8.62
C HIS A 484 -0.33 13.00 -9.04
N MET A 485 0.09 13.10 -10.30
CA MET A 485 0.41 14.36 -10.98
C MET A 485 -0.24 14.41 -12.37
N ARG A 486 -0.47 15.63 -12.88
CA ARG A 486 -0.83 15.88 -14.28
C ARG A 486 0.20 16.78 -14.93
N GLY A 487 0.56 16.47 -16.18
CA GLY A 487 1.59 17.20 -16.92
C GLY A 487 2.98 17.00 -16.32
N THR A 488 3.74 18.10 -16.24
CA THR A 488 5.13 18.17 -15.79
C THR A 488 5.29 19.26 -14.73
N PRO A 489 6.43 19.38 -14.02
CA PRO A 489 6.65 20.48 -13.06
C PRO A 489 6.40 21.88 -13.62
N GLN A 490 6.64 22.11 -14.93
CA GLN A 490 6.44 23.38 -15.63
C GLN A 490 4.99 23.62 -16.12
N THR A 491 4.12 22.61 -16.08
CA THR A 491 2.75 22.68 -16.64
C THR A 491 1.66 22.34 -15.63
N MET A 492 1.96 21.58 -14.58
CA MET A 492 1.00 21.07 -13.60
C MET A 492 0.17 22.17 -12.92
N THR A 493 0.73 23.37 -12.73
CA THR A 493 0.06 24.51 -12.09
C THR A 493 -1.16 25.01 -12.88
N LYS A 494 -1.26 24.67 -14.16
CA LYS A 494 -2.37 25.01 -15.06
C LYS A 494 -3.40 23.88 -15.20
N LEU A 495 -3.10 22.67 -14.71
CA LEU A 495 -3.90 21.45 -14.93
C LEU A 495 -4.78 21.09 -13.72
N THR A 496 -5.31 22.10 -13.03
CA THR A 496 -6.04 21.96 -11.77
C THR A 496 -7.55 21.80 -11.92
N ASP A 497 -8.07 21.58 -13.13
CA ASP A 497 -9.51 21.39 -13.34
C ASP A 497 -9.92 19.91 -13.22
N TYR A 498 -10.78 19.59 -12.26
CA TYR A 498 -11.33 18.26 -12.04
C TYR A 498 -12.86 18.22 -12.23
N SER A 499 -13.45 19.27 -12.82
CA SER A 499 -14.90 19.40 -13.03
C SER A 499 -15.51 18.29 -13.88
N ALA A 500 -14.74 17.72 -14.82
CA ALA A 500 -15.15 16.60 -15.65
C ALA A 500 -15.50 15.32 -14.86
N TYR A 501 -14.97 15.15 -13.64
CA TYR A 501 -15.20 13.97 -12.80
C TYR A 501 -16.43 14.11 -11.92
N VAL A 502 -17.56 14.45 -12.55
CA VAL A 502 -18.87 14.61 -11.88
C VAL A 502 -19.19 13.33 -11.08
N PRO A 503 -19.66 13.43 -9.82
CA PRO A 503 -20.14 12.27 -9.09
C PRO A 503 -21.27 11.61 -9.89
N SER A 504 -21.03 10.38 -10.35
CA SER A 504 -22.08 9.62 -11.04
C SER A 504 -23.23 9.42 -10.06
N SER A 505 -24.44 9.83 -10.45
CA SER A 505 -25.68 9.73 -9.66
C SER A 505 -26.20 8.28 -9.53
N GLY A 506 -25.30 7.29 -9.64
CA GLY A 506 -25.58 5.86 -9.66
C GLY A 506 -24.85 5.09 -8.56
N THR A 507 -25.60 4.72 -7.52
CA THR A 507 -25.53 3.46 -6.76
C THR A 507 -24.20 3.00 -6.10
N GLY A 508 -23.10 3.76 -6.16
CA GLY A 508 -21.85 3.52 -5.42
C GLY A 508 -21.61 4.53 -4.30
N SER A 509 -21.16 4.06 -3.12
CA SER A 509 -21.04 4.88 -1.89
C SER A 509 -19.89 5.92 -1.86
N ALA A 510 -19.32 6.29 -3.01
CA ALA A 510 -18.22 7.25 -3.10
C ALA A 510 -18.75 8.69 -3.03
N SER A 511 -18.95 9.21 -1.81
CA SER A 511 -19.33 10.60 -1.53
C SER A 511 -18.19 11.61 -1.76
N GLY A 512 -17.44 11.44 -2.85
CA GLY A 512 -16.31 12.29 -3.25
C GLY A 512 -16.75 13.47 -4.12
N SER A 513 -16.05 14.60 -3.98
CA SER A 513 -16.11 15.69 -4.94
C SER A 513 -15.46 15.31 -6.27
N GLY A 514 -15.60 16.15 -7.29
CA GLY A 514 -14.90 15.95 -8.58
C GLY A 514 -13.37 15.84 -8.44
N LEU A 515 -12.80 16.53 -7.45
CA LEU A 515 -11.38 16.43 -7.11
C LEU A 515 -11.01 15.02 -6.61
N ILE A 516 -11.76 14.48 -5.64
CA ILE A 516 -11.53 13.12 -5.12
C ILE A 516 -11.76 12.08 -6.23
N ASN A 517 -12.83 12.23 -7.00
CA ASN A 517 -13.19 11.33 -8.11
C ASN A 517 -12.09 11.29 -9.18
N GLY A 518 -11.57 12.45 -9.59
CA GLY A 518 -10.52 12.53 -10.61
C GLY A 518 -9.22 11.88 -10.16
N VAL A 519 -8.75 12.22 -8.95
CA VAL A 519 -7.53 11.61 -8.40
C VAL A 519 -7.67 10.09 -8.23
N ALA A 520 -8.84 9.62 -7.78
CA ALA A 520 -9.10 8.18 -7.66
C ALA A 520 -9.02 7.46 -9.02
N ASN A 521 -9.67 8.01 -10.04
CA ASN A 521 -9.68 7.44 -11.39
C ASN A 521 -8.28 7.44 -12.02
N GLU A 522 -7.59 8.58 -11.98
CA GLU A 522 -6.25 8.74 -12.57
C GLU A 522 -5.22 7.83 -11.87
N LEU A 523 -5.25 7.71 -10.54
CA LEU A 523 -4.40 6.74 -9.82
C LEU A 523 -4.75 5.29 -10.17
N MET A 524 -6.02 4.93 -10.28
CA MET A 524 -6.42 3.57 -10.70
C MET A 524 -5.95 3.24 -12.12
N GLU A 525 -5.85 4.22 -13.03
CA GLU A 525 -5.21 4.03 -14.34
C GLU A 525 -3.70 3.83 -14.23
N ARG A 526 -2.99 4.61 -13.41
CA ARG A 526 -1.54 4.42 -13.18
C ARG A 526 -1.23 3.05 -12.59
N ILE A 527 -2.03 2.60 -11.61
CA ILE A 527 -1.95 1.25 -11.03
C ILE A 527 -2.08 0.18 -12.12
N ARG A 528 -3.11 0.26 -12.98
CA ARG A 528 -3.30 -0.70 -14.08
C ARG A 528 -2.11 -0.72 -15.05
N ALA A 529 -1.53 0.43 -15.34
CA ALA A 529 -0.38 0.54 -16.24
C ALA A 529 0.86 -0.19 -15.68
N VAL A 530 1.19 0.02 -14.40
CA VAL A 530 2.34 -0.66 -13.78
C VAL A 530 2.06 -2.14 -13.47
N GLU A 531 0.83 -2.50 -13.09
CA GLU A 531 0.42 -3.91 -12.92
C GLU A 531 0.56 -4.68 -14.25
N SER A 532 0.15 -4.05 -15.36
CA SER A 532 0.26 -4.62 -16.71
C SER A 532 1.71 -4.75 -17.20
N ALA A 533 2.65 -3.99 -16.63
CA ALA A 533 4.09 -4.15 -16.86
C ALA A 533 4.71 -5.27 -16.00
N GLY A 534 3.99 -5.77 -14.98
CA GLY A 534 4.45 -6.84 -14.08
C GLY A 534 4.74 -6.40 -12.63
N VAL A 535 4.48 -5.14 -12.26
CA VAL A 535 4.60 -4.70 -10.86
C VAL A 535 3.55 -5.39 -10.00
N ARG A 536 3.98 -6.03 -8.91
CA ARG A 536 3.08 -6.73 -8.00
C ARG A 536 2.30 -5.74 -7.15
N ARG A 537 1.00 -5.98 -6.97
CA ARG A 537 0.11 -5.05 -6.25
C ARG A 537 0.53 -4.83 -4.79
N TRP A 538 1.13 -5.84 -4.13
CA TRP A 538 1.67 -5.71 -2.79
C TRP A 538 2.92 -4.81 -2.69
N ARG A 539 3.56 -4.47 -3.82
CA ARG A 539 4.73 -3.56 -3.90
C ARG A 539 4.36 -2.08 -4.11
N ILE A 540 3.06 -1.72 -4.15
CA ILE A 540 2.63 -0.34 -4.49
C ILE A 540 2.24 0.44 -3.23
N ILE A 541 2.74 1.67 -3.12
CA ILE A 541 2.31 2.75 -2.22
C ILE A 541 1.74 3.88 -3.10
N LEU A 542 0.71 4.60 -2.64
CA LEU A 542 0.09 5.71 -3.38
C LEU A 542 0.35 7.06 -2.70
N ASP A 543 0.52 8.14 -3.47
CA ASP A 543 0.53 9.52 -2.95
C ASP A 543 -0.54 10.36 -3.70
N PRO A 544 -1.43 11.10 -3.00
CA PRO A 544 -2.46 11.92 -3.63
C PRO A 544 -1.91 13.16 -4.34
N GLY A 545 -0.61 13.45 -4.24
CA GLY A 545 0.09 14.55 -4.90
C GLY A 545 -0.28 15.91 -4.34
N ILE A 546 -0.08 16.14 -3.04
CA ILE A 546 -0.35 17.46 -2.43
C ILE A 546 0.59 18.52 -3.03
N GLY A 547 0.01 19.58 -3.58
CA GLY A 547 0.69 20.64 -4.32
C GLY A 547 1.02 20.30 -5.78
N PHE A 548 0.67 19.11 -6.27
CA PHE A 548 0.88 18.69 -7.66
C PHE A 548 -0.46 18.68 -8.41
N ALA A 549 -0.56 19.50 -9.46
CA ALA A 549 -1.79 19.74 -10.22
C ALA A 549 -3.03 20.10 -9.38
N LYS A 550 -2.83 20.83 -8.26
CA LYS A 550 -3.90 21.21 -7.31
C LYS A 550 -3.71 22.64 -6.80
N ASN A 551 -4.77 23.43 -6.84
CA ASN A 551 -4.81 24.79 -6.27
C ASN A 551 -4.90 24.75 -4.73
N GLN A 552 -4.87 25.91 -4.07
CA GLN A 552 -4.88 25.98 -2.60
C GLN A 552 -6.13 25.35 -1.96
N ALA A 553 -7.32 25.63 -2.49
CA ALA A 553 -8.57 25.08 -1.96
C ALA A 553 -8.58 23.55 -2.08
N GLN A 554 -8.17 23.03 -3.24
CA GLN A 554 -8.09 21.59 -3.52
C GLN A 554 -7.09 20.85 -2.60
N ASN A 555 -5.96 21.48 -2.25
CA ASN A 555 -5.02 20.90 -1.29
C ASN A 555 -5.61 20.79 0.12
N LEU A 556 -6.38 21.80 0.56
CA LEU A 556 -7.08 21.75 1.85
C LEU A 556 -8.24 20.75 1.84
N GLU A 557 -8.98 20.68 0.73
CA GLU A 557 -10.06 19.73 0.51
C GLU A 557 -9.56 18.28 0.62
N PHE A 558 -8.40 17.97 0.03
CA PHE A 558 -7.77 16.65 0.20
C PHE A 558 -7.39 16.36 1.65
N LEU A 559 -6.74 17.30 2.34
CA LEU A 559 -6.34 17.10 3.73
C LEU A 559 -7.54 16.90 4.67
N GLY A 560 -8.69 17.51 4.38
CA GLY A 560 -9.93 17.27 5.11
C GLY A 560 -10.65 15.95 4.76
N ASN A 561 -10.50 15.44 3.52
CA ASN A 561 -11.34 14.37 2.98
C ASN A 561 -10.57 13.15 2.43
N MET A 562 -9.28 12.99 2.77
CA MET A 562 -8.44 11.87 2.28
C MET A 562 -9.04 10.49 2.60
N HIS A 563 -9.76 10.34 3.72
CA HIS A 563 -10.47 9.11 4.06
C HIS A 563 -11.49 8.70 2.99
N CYS A 564 -12.14 9.65 2.29
CA CYS A 564 -13.04 9.36 1.18
C CYS A 564 -12.32 8.71 -0.02
N LEU A 565 -11.06 9.09 -0.28
CA LEU A 565 -10.23 8.49 -1.33
C LEU A 565 -9.81 7.06 -0.95
N LYS A 566 -9.41 6.84 0.31
CA LYS A 566 -8.99 5.53 0.82
C LYS A 566 -10.17 4.56 0.93
N GLU A 567 -11.28 4.96 1.56
CA GLU A 567 -12.37 4.04 1.92
C GLU A 567 -13.46 3.92 0.84
N GLY A 568 -13.72 5.01 0.10
CA GLY A 568 -14.78 5.11 -0.90
C GLY A 568 -14.54 4.32 -2.19
N TYR A 569 -13.30 3.92 -2.47
CA TYR A 569 -12.91 3.20 -3.69
C TYR A 569 -12.34 1.82 -3.33
N GLU A 570 -13.06 0.76 -3.69
CA GLU A 570 -12.62 -0.63 -3.46
C GLU A 570 -11.23 -0.92 -4.06
N GLY A 571 -10.97 -0.36 -5.25
CA GLY A 571 -9.69 -0.46 -5.94
C GLY A 571 -8.52 0.23 -5.23
N LEU A 572 -8.77 1.07 -4.21
CA LEU A 572 -7.74 1.82 -3.48
C LEU A 572 -7.61 1.43 -1.99
N ARG A 573 -8.63 0.78 -1.42
CA ARG A 573 -8.83 0.53 0.02
C ARG A 573 -7.65 -0.07 0.80
N TYR A 574 -6.85 -0.90 0.15
CA TYR A 574 -5.80 -1.70 0.79
C TYR A 574 -4.38 -1.24 0.46
N PHE A 575 -4.21 -0.19 -0.37
CA PHE A 575 -2.88 0.38 -0.57
C PHE A 575 -2.46 1.22 0.64
N PRO A 576 -1.16 1.22 1.00
CA PRO A 576 -0.62 2.23 1.88
C PRO A 576 -0.52 3.59 1.19
N TRP A 577 -0.60 4.65 1.99
CA TRP A 577 -0.58 6.03 1.50
C TRP A 577 0.61 6.83 2.03
N LEU A 578 1.35 7.43 1.10
CA LEU A 578 2.33 8.49 1.35
C LEU A 578 1.64 9.86 1.25
N VAL A 579 2.02 10.82 2.11
CA VAL A 579 1.61 12.22 1.95
C VAL A 579 2.78 13.18 2.23
N GLY A 580 3.15 13.98 1.22
CA GLY A 580 4.15 15.05 1.34
C GLY A 580 3.56 16.47 1.43
N THR A 581 3.33 16.97 2.64
CA THR A 581 2.86 18.37 2.90
C THR A 581 3.97 19.35 3.28
N SER A 582 5.14 18.85 3.69
CA SER A 582 6.18 19.64 4.36
C SER A 582 6.67 20.84 3.54
N ARG A 583 6.71 22.00 4.22
CA ARG A 583 7.17 23.31 3.71
C ARG A 583 6.46 23.83 2.45
N LYS A 584 5.37 23.19 1.97
CA LYS A 584 4.65 23.55 0.72
C LYS A 584 4.12 24.99 0.71
N GLY A 585 4.08 25.61 -0.48
CA GLY A 585 3.75 27.03 -0.63
C GLY A 585 2.35 27.46 -0.17
N PHE A 586 1.36 26.57 -0.21
CA PHE A 586 0.01 26.88 0.28
C PHE A 586 -0.03 27.09 1.81
N ILE A 587 0.83 26.39 2.56
CA ILE A 587 0.96 26.54 4.01
C ILE A 587 1.41 27.97 4.33
N GLY A 588 2.48 28.44 3.68
CA GLY A 588 3.00 29.79 3.90
C GLY A 588 2.01 30.90 3.56
N ARG A 589 1.18 30.72 2.52
CA ARG A 589 0.13 31.70 2.18
C ARG A 589 -1.01 31.75 3.20
N ILE A 590 -1.33 30.63 3.86
CA ILE A 590 -2.40 30.55 4.86
C ILE A 590 -1.91 31.06 6.22
N THR A 591 -0.67 30.72 6.61
CA THR A 591 -0.11 31.09 7.92
C THR A 591 0.62 32.43 7.94
N GLY A 592 0.84 33.06 6.78
CA GLY A 592 1.68 34.25 6.63
C GLY A 592 3.19 33.97 6.66
N VAL A 593 3.62 32.71 6.86
CA VAL A 593 5.04 32.36 6.99
C VAL A 593 5.71 32.24 5.62
N THR A 594 6.44 33.30 5.25
CA THR A 594 7.03 33.47 3.91
C THR A 594 8.17 32.50 3.64
N LYS A 595 9.12 32.32 4.56
CA LYS A 595 10.27 31.42 4.40
C LYS A 595 9.88 29.94 4.53
N PRO A 596 10.29 29.04 3.60
CA PRO A 596 9.88 27.63 3.64
C PRO A 596 10.27 26.86 4.91
N ASN A 597 11.47 27.09 5.45
CA ASN A 597 12.00 26.41 6.64
C ASN A 597 11.32 26.84 7.96
N GLU A 598 10.67 28.00 8.01
CA GLU A 598 9.94 28.47 9.19
C GLU A 598 8.49 27.92 9.25
N ARG A 599 8.03 27.18 8.22
CA ARG A 599 6.64 26.66 8.09
C ARG A 599 6.36 25.41 8.94
N VAL A 600 7.12 25.17 10.01
CA VAL A 600 7.06 23.95 10.83
C VAL A 600 5.66 23.74 11.44
N TRP A 601 5.07 24.76 12.07
CA TRP A 601 3.74 24.66 12.70
C TRP A 601 2.60 24.43 11.71
N GLY A 602 2.64 25.08 10.55
CA GLY A 602 1.67 24.82 9.48
C GLY A 602 1.85 23.45 8.84
N THR A 603 3.10 22.94 8.79
CA THR A 603 3.39 21.56 8.40
C THR A 603 2.85 20.57 9.43
N ALA A 604 3.03 20.82 10.74
CA ALA A 604 2.50 19.99 11.81
C ALA A 604 0.98 19.78 11.68
N ALA A 605 0.22 20.86 11.50
CA ALA A 605 -1.23 20.78 11.28
C ALA A 605 -1.60 19.93 10.06
N ALA A 606 -0.88 20.09 8.94
CA ALA A 606 -1.11 19.32 7.72
C ALA A 606 -0.70 17.85 7.85
N VAL A 607 0.35 17.54 8.62
CA VAL A 607 0.78 16.16 8.93
C VAL A 607 -0.24 15.46 9.83
N THR A 608 -0.74 16.12 10.87
CA THR A 608 -1.83 15.59 11.72
C THR A 608 -3.08 15.26 10.88
N ALA A 609 -3.46 16.15 9.96
CA ALA A 609 -4.57 15.90 9.04
C ALA A 609 -4.31 14.70 8.09
N ALA A 610 -3.08 14.54 7.59
CA ALA A 610 -2.71 13.39 6.76
C ALA A 610 -2.78 12.06 7.54
N VAL A 611 -2.28 12.02 8.78
CA VAL A 611 -2.37 10.84 9.66
C VAL A 611 -3.83 10.50 9.96
N ALA A 612 -4.67 11.50 10.27
CA ALA A 612 -6.12 11.35 10.45
C ALA A 612 -6.81 10.82 9.17
N GLY A 613 -6.37 11.29 8.00
CA GLY A 613 -6.81 10.81 6.68
C GLY A 613 -6.34 9.39 6.32
N GLY A 614 -5.49 8.79 7.15
CA GLY A 614 -5.03 7.42 7.03
C GLY A 614 -3.67 7.23 6.36
N ALA A 615 -2.87 8.29 6.19
CA ALA A 615 -1.51 8.21 5.63
C ALA A 615 -0.60 7.30 6.47
N ASP A 616 0.02 6.31 5.83
CA ASP A 616 0.92 5.34 6.45
C ASP A 616 2.37 5.84 6.48
N VAL A 617 2.71 6.76 5.56
CA VAL A 617 4.01 7.42 5.47
C VAL A 617 3.80 8.94 5.30
N VAL A 618 4.59 9.77 5.99
CA VAL A 618 4.62 11.22 5.78
C VAL A 618 6.01 11.71 5.36
N ARG A 619 6.07 12.49 4.29
CA ARG A 619 7.32 13.00 3.70
C ARG A 619 7.65 14.40 4.24
N VAL A 620 8.76 14.52 4.98
CA VAL A 620 9.07 15.68 5.81
C VAL A 620 10.55 16.08 5.73
N HIS A 621 10.83 17.39 5.86
CA HIS A 621 12.20 17.89 6.04
C HIS A 621 12.57 17.95 7.53
N ASP A 622 11.64 18.44 8.36
CA ASP A 622 11.80 18.75 9.78
C ASP A 622 11.48 17.49 10.63
N VAL A 623 12.38 16.50 10.59
CA VAL A 623 12.12 15.13 11.11
C VAL A 623 11.86 15.10 12.62
N GLU A 624 12.57 15.92 13.40
CA GLU A 624 12.51 15.90 14.87
C GLU A 624 11.15 16.35 15.39
N GLU A 625 10.69 17.48 14.87
CA GLU A 625 9.40 18.08 15.20
C GLU A 625 8.27 17.21 14.66
N MET A 626 8.39 16.74 13.41
CA MET A 626 7.35 15.89 12.82
C MET A 626 7.25 14.52 13.48
N ARG A 627 8.31 14.00 14.13
CA ARG A 627 8.20 12.81 14.98
C ARG A 627 7.31 13.01 16.20
N GLN A 628 7.38 14.18 16.83
CA GLN A 628 6.51 14.51 17.97
C GLN A 628 5.05 14.63 17.52
N VAL A 629 4.83 15.33 16.39
CA VAL A 629 3.51 15.47 15.75
C VAL A 629 2.92 14.11 15.37
N VAL A 630 3.71 13.27 14.68
CA VAL A 630 3.29 11.93 14.26
C VAL A 630 2.94 11.05 15.46
N LYS A 631 3.75 11.02 16.51
CA LYS A 631 3.43 10.25 17.74
C LYS A 631 2.11 10.68 18.36
N MET A 632 1.87 11.99 18.46
CA MET A 632 0.63 12.52 19.02
C MET A 632 -0.57 12.23 18.10
N ALA A 633 -0.42 12.35 16.78
CA ALA A 633 -1.45 12.04 15.81
C ALA A 633 -1.79 10.53 15.79
N ASP A 634 -0.79 9.66 15.86
CA ASP A 634 -0.98 8.21 16.00
C ASP A 634 -1.77 7.91 17.28
N ALA A 635 -1.41 8.50 18.43
CA ALA A 635 -2.14 8.32 19.69
C ALA A 635 -3.60 8.85 19.67
N ILE A 636 -3.92 9.82 18.80
CA ILE A 636 -5.29 10.34 18.63
C ILE A 636 -6.12 9.45 17.71
N TYR A 637 -5.54 9.02 16.58
CA TYR A 637 -6.29 8.43 15.46
C TYR A 637 -6.13 6.91 15.33
N ARG A 638 -5.15 6.32 16.00
CA ARG A 638 -4.80 4.90 15.94
C ARG A 638 -4.91 4.29 17.32
N ARG A 639 -5.28 3.01 17.38
CA ARG A 639 -5.50 2.31 18.64
C ARG A 639 -4.21 1.63 19.09
N GLY A 640 -3.23 2.43 19.47
CA GLY A 640 -2.15 2.02 20.38
C GLY A 640 -2.51 2.49 21.79
N ASP A 641 -2.09 1.74 22.80
CA ASP A 641 -2.31 2.05 24.22
C ASP A 641 -1.54 3.29 24.71
#